data_AF-A0A1F9N100-F1
#
_entry.id   AF-A0A1F9N100-F1
#
_cell.length_a   1.000
_cell.length_b   1.000
_cell.length_c   1.000
_cell.angle_alpha   90.00
_cell.angle_beta   90.00
_cell.angle_gamma   90.00
#
_symmetry.space_group_name_H-M   'P 1'
#
loop_
_entity.id
_entity.type
_entity.pdbx_description
1 polymer ?
#
loop_
_entity_poly.entity_id
_entity_poly.type
_entity_poly.pdbx_seq_one_letter_code
_entity_poly.pdbx_strand_id
1 'polypeptide(L)'
;MIFERERSFFLDTILHSYSQILFSENKGFGAALLLSSFIHPYSGVNGLLGALCINFFAYILGYGRTRIRAGVFGFNGILFGMALSLYNRASEIQNILFVILFSILLLVITVWMRGFFQKKSLPFLSIPFVVMTWIIILLNRGTGTTEMLQLVVKPEGYPFKFLVITYLNNLGHIIFSPNIISGLIIAAALFLYSRVMFFISVLSFAAIVFFSYILPQYLPFVINDGFNPILTSIAIGGVFFAPGILSLIMAIIASLFTVVIDDILIRYLSLYNLSSLTLSFNIVTWLFIYAMQHNYMRAGLFRIYFPESPEANYKKFLDGQNKFGITDQNFILPFIGWWFVSQGVGGKHTHKGIYKWGLDFIVTDKSLCPYQDDGTRLEDHFCFNKPVISPGNGIVCAIESSIPDNPVTSTNLDNSWGNYVILKHNQALFSILCHLGQKKITTHPYSIIKTGDPIGNAGSSGLAPYPHLHIQFQTSEFVGAPTVAMHFSDYLVRKKDQDEYIPFGIPGEQQVVSNIPIDNGLKDMIGFELGKTTKYELITDSKTQQEYWTCDMESKGILFIESSLNRDRLLFLRNERSVSFIGYIGKKTSGLYLMSLAIDKIPFYTSERLVWHKSIPYSDVLFGFQSFFWEPILPFLKNNFIRSTHIFRSENNKLELSSKIYRNSRVLIAQRRMDFDKGLETLFFTSGPNKIHLNRI
;
A
#
# COMPACT_ATOMS: atom_id res chain seq x y z
N MET A 1 19.93 26.38 18.42
CA MET A 1 18.56 25.97 18.02
C MET A 1 18.19 26.27 16.56
N ILE A 2 18.12 27.53 16.08
CA ILE A 2 17.76 27.82 14.65
C ILE A 2 18.83 27.29 13.69
N PHE A 3 20.11 27.56 13.99
CA PHE A 3 21.24 27.08 13.19
C PHE A 3 21.32 25.55 13.10
N GLU A 4 21.03 24.84 14.19
CA GLU A 4 20.99 23.37 14.21
C GLU A 4 19.81 22.79 13.40
N ARG A 5 18.65 23.46 13.44
CA ARG A 5 17.48 23.07 12.64
C ARG A 5 17.74 23.23 11.15
N GLU A 6 18.37 24.33 10.74
CA GLU A 6 18.75 24.56 9.34
C GLU A 6 19.85 23.60 8.89
N ARG A 7 20.88 23.36 9.73
CA ARG A 7 21.91 22.35 9.43
C ARG A 7 21.32 20.96 9.22
N SER A 8 20.42 20.52 10.10
CA SER A 8 19.72 19.24 9.96
C SER A 8 18.87 19.19 8.69
N PHE A 9 18.24 20.31 8.31
CA PHE A 9 17.44 20.39 7.09
C PHE A 9 18.28 20.17 5.83
N PHE A 10 19.42 20.84 5.69
CA PHE A 10 20.29 20.68 4.51
C PHE A 10 20.93 19.30 4.45
N LEU A 11 21.40 18.76 5.58
CA LEU A 11 21.97 17.42 5.61
C LEU A 11 20.94 16.36 5.20
N ASP A 12 19.73 16.44 5.74
CA ASP A 12 18.64 15.52 5.38
C ASP A 12 18.28 15.63 3.90
N THR A 13 18.24 16.86 3.38
CA THR A 13 17.96 17.11 1.96
C THR A 13 18.98 16.42 1.05
N ILE A 14 20.28 16.51 1.37
CA ILE A 14 21.34 15.88 0.58
C ILE A 14 21.23 14.35 0.67
N LEU A 15 21.15 13.79 1.89
CA LEU A 15 21.11 12.34 2.08
C LEU A 15 19.87 11.72 1.43
N HIS A 16 18.70 12.37 1.57
CA HIS A 16 17.50 11.89 0.89
C HIS A 16 17.59 12.05 -0.63
N SER A 17 18.26 13.09 -1.14
CA SER A 17 18.49 13.23 -2.59
C SER A 17 19.30 12.05 -3.15
N TYR A 18 20.33 11.59 -2.43
CA TYR A 18 21.09 10.41 -2.81
C TYR A 18 20.25 9.13 -2.71
N SER A 19 19.51 8.93 -1.61
CA SER A 19 18.69 7.73 -1.44
C SER A 19 17.56 7.62 -2.48
N GLN A 20 17.04 8.74 -2.97
CA GLN A 20 15.98 8.79 -3.99
C GLN A 20 16.43 8.26 -5.36
N ILE A 21 17.73 8.18 -5.66
CA ILE A 21 18.26 7.53 -6.88
C ILE A 21 17.75 6.08 -7.00
N LEU A 22 17.59 5.41 -5.86
CA LEU A 22 17.06 4.06 -5.73
C LEU A 22 15.74 4.05 -4.92
N PHE A 23 14.90 5.07 -5.10
CA PHE A 23 13.53 5.15 -4.58
C PHE A 23 13.41 5.03 -3.04
N SER A 24 14.37 5.57 -2.30
CA SER A 24 14.43 5.47 -0.84
C SER A 24 14.46 6.84 -0.17
N GLU A 25 13.93 6.92 1.06
CA GLU A 25 14.06 8.06 1.97
C GLU A 25 14.96 7.74 3.18
N ASN A 26 15.75 6.66 3.11
CA ASN A 26 16.64 6.26 4.20
C ASN A 26 17.97 7.02 4.17
N LYS A 27 18.27 7.76 5.24
CA LYS A 27 19.50 8.55 5.37
C LYS A 27 20.79 7.73 5.34
N GLY A 28 20.80 6.56 5.98
CA GLY A 28 21.98 5.68 6.00
C GLY A 28 22.28 5.13 4.61
N PHE A 29 21.22 4.74 3.89
CA PHE A 29 21.32 4.33 2.49
C PHE A 29 21.83 5.48 1.59
N GLY A 30 21.29 6.69 1.76
CA GLY A 30 21.76 7.88 1.06
C GLY A 30 23.22 8.23 1.36
N ALA A 31 23.66 8.07 2.61
CA ALA A 31 25.05 8.28 3.00
C ALA A 31 26.00 7.28 2.33
N ALA A 32 25.59 6.01 2.21
CA ALA A 32 26.37 5.01 1.50
C ALA A 32 26.52 5.33 0.00
N LEU A 33 25.44 5.79 -0.65
CA LEU A 33 25.48 6.22 -2.06
C LEU A 33 26.33 7.47 -2.25
N LEU A 34 26.25 8.43 -1.33
CA LEU A 34 27.14 9.59 -1.29
C LEU A 34 28.60 9.15 -1.22
N LEU A 35 28.97 8.31 -0.25
CA LEU A 35 30.34 7.79 -0.12
C LEU A 35 30.80 7.05 -1.37
N SER A 36 29.92 6.24 -1.97
CA SER A 36 30.21 5.51 -3.21
C SER A 36 30.50 6.45 -4.39
N SER A 37 29.81 7.59 -4.47
CA SER A 37 30.06 8.58 -5.53
C SER A 37 31.45 9.22 -5.45
N PHE A 38 32.08 9.24 -4.28
CA PHE A 38 33.44 9.79 -4.07
C PHE A 38 34.57 8.80 -4.36
N ILE A 39 34.26 7.56 -4.77
CA ILE A 39 35.27 6.66 -5.36
C ILE A 39 35.93 7.30 -6.59
N HIS A 40 35.16 8.13 -7.32
CA HIS A 40 35.68 9.04 -8.33
C HIS A 40 35.43 10.50 -7.88
N PRO A 41 36.38 11.16 -7.19
CA PRO A 41 36.14 12.43 -6.50
C PRO A 41 35.55 13.53 -7.39
N TYR A 42 36.03 13.66 -8.64
CA TYR A 42 35.50 14.66 -9.58
C TYR A 42 34.02 14.43 -9.89
N SER A 43 33.60 13.18 -10.10
CA SER A 43 32.19 12.84 -10.31
C SER A 43 31.36 13.07 -9.06
N GLY A 44 31.85 12.62 -7.89
CA GLY A 44 31.20 12.83 -6.60
C GLY A 44 30.98 14.31 -6.27
N VAL A 45 31.97 15.18 -6.54
CA VAL A 45 31.85 16.63 -6.37
C VAL A 45 30.78 17.22 -7.28
N ASN A 46 30.75 16.86 -8.56
CA ASN A 46 29.72 17.36 -9.48
C ASN A 46 28.31 16.88 -9.09
N GLY A 47 28.17 15.62 -8.66
CA GLY A 47 26.91 15.08 -8.16
C GLY A 47 26.41 15.82 -6.91
N LEU A 48 27.29 16.00 -5.92
CA LEU A 48 26.97 16.76 -4.70
C LEU A 48 26.61 18.21 -5.02
N LEU A 49 27.36 18.86 -5.92
CA LEU A 49 27.09 20.23 -6.36
C LEU A 49 25.72 20.33 -7.05
N GLY A 50 25.38 19.39 -7.92
CA GLY A 50 24.07 19.34 -8.56
C GLY A 50 22.93 19.19 -7.55
N ALA A 51 23.10 18.35 -6.52
CA ALA A 51 22.15 18.22 -5.41
C ALA A 51 21.97 19.53 -4.64
N LEU A 52 23.08 20.21 -4.34
CA LEU A 52 23.09 21.47 -3.60
C LEU A 52 22.40 22.58 -4.42
N CYS A 53 22.80 22.78 -5.68
CA CYS A 53 22.29 23.84 -6.54
C CYS A 53 20.78 23.70 -6.79
N ILE A 54 20.31 22.50 -7.19
CA ILE A 54 18.88 22.33 -7.50
C ILE A 54 17.99 22.52 -6.27
N ASN A 55 18.41 22.02 -5.10
CA ASN A 55 17.66 22.19 -3.86
C ASN A 55 17.73 23.64 -3.35
N PHE A 56 18.86 24.33 -3.55
CA PHE A 56 19.00 25.75 -3.24
C PHE A 56 18.06 26.62 -4.10
N PHE A 57 18.00 26.38 -5.41
CA PHE A 57 17.03 27.06 -6.27
C PHE A 57 15.59 26.74 -5.89
N ALA A 58 15.29 25.49 -5.52
CA ALA A 58 13.96 25.11 -5.05
C ALA A 58 13.60 25.86 -3.76
N TYR A 59 14.57 26.05 -2.86
CA TYR A 59 14.39 26.81 -1.63
C TYR A 59 14.10 28.29 -1.90
N ILE A 60 14.91 28.94 -2.76
CA ILE A 60 14.75 30.37 -3.10
C ILE A 60 13.41 30.63 -3.80
N LEU A 61 12.97 29.73 -4.68
CA LEU A 61 11.69 29.86 -5.39
C LEU A 61 10.47 29.51 -4.52
N GLY A 62 10.66 29.22 -3.22
CA GLY A 62 9.57 29.03 -2.27
C GLY A 62 8.88 27.66 -2.35
N TYR A 63 9.52 26.64 -2.92
CA TYR A 63 8.95 25.29 -2.89
C TYR A 63 8.89 24.74 -1.46
N GLY A 64 7.83 23.98 -1.14
CA GLY A 64 7.57 23.51 0.22
C GLY A 64 8.73 22.72 0.85
N ARG A 65 9.18 23.15 2.03
CA ARG A 65 10.33 22.58 2.77
C ARG A 65 10.25 21.05 2.92
N THR A 66 9.06 20.48 3.16
CA THR A 66 8.89 19.02 3.28
C THR A 66 9.28 18.28 2.00
N ARG A 67 8.96 18.83 0.83
CA ARG A 67 9.29 18.21 -0.47
C ARG A 67 10.78 18.31 -0.80
N ILE A 68 11.39 19.44 -0.46
CA ILE A 68 12.84 19.64 -0.58
C ILE A 68 13.56 18.64 0.35
N ARG A 69 13.17 18.58 1.62
CA ARG A 69 13.75 17.66 2.61
C ARG A 69 13.60 16.20 2.19
N ALA A 70 12.54 15.81 1.50
CA ALA A 70 12.36 14.44 0.99
C ALA A 70 13.28 14.07 -0.20
N GLY A 71 14.09 15.01 -0.71
CA GLY A 71 15.06 14.77 -1.78
C GLY A 71 14.45 14.63 -3.19
N VAL A 72 13.15 14.93 -3.34
CA VAL A 72 12.39 14.69 -4.59
C VAL A 72 12.95 15.46 -5.78
N PHE A 73 13.57 16.61 -5.56
CA PHE A 73 14.23 17.38 -6.64
C PHE A 73 15.69 16.95 -6.83
N GLY A 74 16.41 16.74 -5.72
CA GLY A 74 17.86 16.62 -5.71
C GLY A 74 18.46 15.44 -6.46
N PHE A 75 17.77 14.30 -6.56
CA PHE A 75 18.34 13.12 -7.23
C PHE A 75 18.58 13.35 -8.73
N ASN A 76 17.72 14.11 -9.42
CA ASN A 76 17.96 14.50 -10.81
C ASN A 76 19.18 15.43 -10.92
N GLY A 77 19.40 16.30 -9.93
CA GLY A 77 20.60 17.15 -9.85
C GLY A 77 21.89 16.34 -9.67
N ILE A 78 21.87 15.30 -8.84
CA ILE A 78 23.00 14.39 -8.66
C ILE A 78 23.34 13.70 -9.98
N LEU A 79 22.36 13.04 -10.60
CA LEU A 79 22.58 12.31 -11.86
C LEU A 79 23.06 13.26 -12.97
N PHE A 80 22.52 14.47 -13.04
CA PHE A 80 22.96 15.50 -13.99
C PHE A 80 24.43 15.87 -13.81
N GLY A 81 24.84 16.21 -12.58
CA GLY A 81 26.23 16.55 -12.30
C GLY A 81 27.19 15.40 -12.60
N MET A 82 26.85 14.18 -12.17
CA MET A 82 27.69 13.02 -12.40
C MET A 82 27.77 12.65 -13.88
N ALA A 83 26.67 12.73 -14.64
CA ALA A 83 26.72 12.46 -16.07
C ALA A 83 27.55 13.49 -16.84
N LEU A 84 27.50 14.78 -16.49
CA LEU A 84 28.36 15.78 -17.12
C LEU A 84 29.84 15.52 -16.85
N SER A 85 30.18 15.01 -15.66
CA SER A 85 31.56 14.66 -15.33
C SER A 85 32.14 13.55 -16.20
N LEU A 86 31.29 12.70 -16.81
CA LEU A 86 31.73 11.59 -17.67
C LEU A 86 31.56 11.86 -19.16
N TYR A 87 30.41 12.42 -19.57
CA TYR A 87 30.02 12.47 -20.99
C TYR A 87 30.27 13.84 -21.64
N ASN A 88 30.49 14.89 -20.86
CA ASN A 88 30.72 16.21 -21.42
C ASN A 88 32.22 16.45 -21.66
N ARG A 89 32.59 16.81 -22.89
CA ARG A 89 33.99 17.06 -23.29
C ARG A 89 34.53 18.41 -22.82
N ALA A 90 33.74 19.18 -22.09
CA ALA A 90 34.16 20.47 -21.54
C ALA A 90 35.23 20.28 -20.45
N SER A 91 36.01 21.32 -20.19
CA SER A 91 36.96 21.32 -19.06
C SER A 91 36.23 21.13 -17.73
N GLU A 92 36.95 20.65 -16.71
CA GLU A 92 36.38 20.43 -15.37
C GLU A 92 35.68 21.68 -14.80
N ILE A 93 36.29 22.84 -15.01
CA ILE A 93 35.75 24.13 -14.57
C ILE A 93 34.45 24.46 -15.32
N GLN A 94 34.41 24.24 -16.64
CA GLN A 94 33.20 24.47 -17.43
C GLN A 94 32.06 23.54 -17.00
N ASN A 95 32.36 22.28 -16.68
CA ASN A 95 31.37 21.34 -16.16
C ASN A 95 30.77 21.81 -14.83
N ILE A 96 31.61 22.24 -13.89
CA ILE A 96 31.16 22.81 -12.61
C ILE A 96 30.25 24.03 -12.85
N LEU A 97 30.64 24.93 -13.77
CA LEU A 97 29.83 26.09 -14.13
C LEU A 97 28.49 25.69 -14.76
N PHE A 98 28.47 24.68 -15.63
CA PHE A 98 27.23 24.16 -16.22
C PHE A 98 26.31 23.54 -15.16
N VAL A 99 26.86 22.78 -14.21
CA VAL A 99 26.06 22.22 -13.10
C VAL A 99 25.39 23.35 -12.31
N ILE A 100 26.13 24.40 -11.97
CA ILE A 100 25.58 25.55 -11.22
C ILE A 100 24.52 26.28 -12.03
N LEU A 101 24.84 26.67 -13.27
CA LEU A 101 23.98 27.51 -14.10
C LEU A 101 22.70 26.77 -14.52
N PHE A 102 22.81 25.52 -14.95
CA PHE A 102 21.68 24.79 -15.52
C PHE A 102 20.86 24.01 -14.49
N SER A 103 21.27 23.96 -13.21
CA SER A 103 20.44 23.39 -12.15
C SER A 103 19.09 24.11 -11.99
N ILE A 104 19.01 25.41 -12.29
CA ILE A 104 17.73 26.14 -12.28
C ILE A 104 16.81 25.67 -13.41
N LEU A 105 17.35 25.44 -14.61
CA LEU A 105 16.58 24.93 -15.74
C LEU A 105 16.14 23.49 -15.48
N LEU A 106 17.03 22.66 -14.92
CA LEU A 106 16.70 21.30 -14.48
C LEU A 106 15.56 21.29 -13.46
N LEU A 107 15.54 22.22 -12.51
CA LEU A 107 14.43 22.36 -11.57
C LEU A 107 13.11 22.68 -12.28
N VAL A 108 13.12 23.63 -13.21
CA VAL A 108 11.93 24.01 -14.00
C VAL A 108 11.40 22.80 -14.78
N ILE A 109 12.28 22.05 -15.45
CA ILE A 109 11.93 20.81 -16.18
C ILE A 109 11.37 19.77 -15.20
N THR A 110 12.01 19.58 -14.05
CA THR A 110 11.57 18.62 -13.02
C THR A 110 10.17 18.93 -12.51
N VAL A 111 9.88 20.19 -12.21
CA VAL A 111 8.56 20.63 -11.73
C VAL A 111 7.50 20.48 -12.82
N TRP A 112 7.81 20.89 -14.05
CA TRP A 112 6.91 20.74 -15.20
C TRP A 112 6.54 19.27 -15.46
N MET A 113 7.54 18.40 -15.57
CA MET A 113 7.34 16.98 -15.81
C MET A 113 6.57 16.31 -14.67
N ARG A 114 6.90 16.65 -13.42
CA ARG A 114 6.13 16.16 -12.26
C ARG A 114 4.65 16.52 -12.39
N GLY A 115 4.33 17.78 -12.69
CA GLY A 115 2.94 18.21 -12.88
C GLY A 115 2.23 17.48 -14.03
N PHE A 116 2.95 17.21 -15.12
CA PHE A 116 2.43 16.50 -16.28
C PHE A 116 2.16 15.01 -16.00
N PHE A 117 3.14 14.28 -15.45
CA PHE A 117 3.04 12.84 -15.21
C PHE A 117 2.14 12.48 -14.03
N GLN A 118 2.11 13.34 -13.00
CA GLN A 118 1.24 13.10 -11.84
C GLN A 118 -0.25 13.12 -12.21
N LYS A 119 -0.67 13.91 -13.21
CA LYS A 119 -2.06 13.86 -13.74
C LYS A 119 -2.44 12.51 -14.35
N LYS A 120 -1.45 11.72 -14.78
CA LYS A 120 -1.62 10.38 -15.34
C LYS A 120 -1.25 9.28 -14.34
N SER A 121 -1.11 9.60 -13.06
CA SER A 121 -0.69 8.64 -12.01
C SER A 121 0.68 8.00 -12.24
N LEU A 122 1.54 8.64 -13.04
CA LEU A 122 2.90 8.18 -13.34
C LEU A 122 3.95 8.98 -12.56
N PRO A 123 5.04 8.34 -12.09
CA PRO A 123 6.19 9.04 -11.53
C PRO A 123 6.97 9.77 -12.64
N PHE A 124 7.60 10.91 -12.36
CA PHE A 124 8.43 11.62 -13.36
C PHE A 124 9.83 11.01 -13.52
N LEU A 125 10.27 10.20 -12.54
CA LEU A 125 11.53 9.43 -12.57
C LEU A 125 12.76 10.31 -12.90
N SER A 126 13.70 9.79 -13.68
CA SER A 126 14.97 10.48 -14.03
C SER A 126 14.94 11.16 -15.41
N ILE A 127 13.76 11.34 -16.00
CA ILE A 127 13.62 12.03 -17.30
C ILE A 127 14.10 13.49 -17.28
N PRO A 128 13.86 14.30 -16.22
CA PRO A 128 14.40 15.65 -16.18
C PRO A 128 15.92 15.67 -16.34
N PHE A 129 16.61 14.75 -15.67
CA PHE A 129 18.04 14.52 -15.80
C PHE A 129 18.43 14.18 -17.25
N VAL A 130 17.79 13.18 -17.87
CA VAL A 130 18.11 12.75 -19.24
C VAL A 130 18.01 13.91 -20.24
N VAL A 131 16.90 14.65 -20.19
CA VAL A 131 16.66 15.80 -21.09
C VAL A 131 17.71 16.89 -20.88
N MET A 132 18.01 17.23 -19.63
CA MET A 132 18.99 18.27 -19.32
C MET A 132 20.41 17.87 -19.75
N THR A 133 20.82 16.63 -19.53
CA THR A 133 22.13 16.13 -19.96
C THR A 133 22.26 16.17 -21.49
N TRP A 134 21.23 15.76 -22.23
CA TRP A 134 21.24 15.86 -23.69
C TRP A 134 21.36 17.30 -24.19
N ILE A 135 20.65 18.24 -23.58
CA ILE A 135 20.77 19.67 -23.93
C ILE A 135 22.24 20.11 -23.82
N ILE A 136 22.94 19.77 -22.73
CA ILE A 136 24.34 20.17 -22.54
C ILE A 136 25.30 19.46 -23.51
N ILE A 137 25.11 18.14 -23.75
CA ILE A 137 25.95 17.39 -24.69
C ILE A 137 25.84 17.98 -26.10
N LEU A 138 24.62 18.29 -26.55
CA LEU A 138 24.37 18.89 -27.87
C LEU A 138 24.95 20.31 -27.97
N LEU A 139 24.83 21.13 -26.92
CA LEU A 139 25.38 22.48 -26.89
C LEU A 139 26.92 22.49 -27.02
N ASN A 140 27.60 21.51 -26.41
CA ASN A 140 29.07 21.48 -26.37
C ASN A 140 29.73 20.55 -27.39
N ARG A 141 28.97 19.98 -28.34
CA ARG A 141 29.45 18.92 -29.27
C ARG A 141 30.18 17.78 -28.53
N GLY A 142 29.70 17.45 -27.32
CA GLY A 142 30.21 16.34 -26.54
C GLY A 142 29.88 15.01 -27.20
N THR A 143 30.55 13.92 -26.80
CA THR A 143 30.15 12.57 -27.17
C THR A 143 29.55 11.86 -25.97
N GLY A 144 28.27 11.53 -26.04
CA GLY A 144 27.62 10.64 -25.08
C GLY A 144 28.06 9.17 -25.19
N THR A 145 28.94 8.84 -26.14
CA THR A 145 29.43 7.48 -26.34
C THR A 145 30.72 7.23 -25.56
N THR A 146 30.69 6.27 -24.64
CA THR A 146 31.90 5.62 -24.12
C THR A 146 32.35 4.55 -25.13
N GLU A 147 33.66 4.35 -25.29
CA GLU A 147 34.17 3.26 -26.13
C GLU A 147 33.62 1.91 -25.64
N MET A 148 32.87 1.21 -26.50
CA MET A 148 32.36 -0.12 -26.16
C MET A 148 33.51 -1.12 -26.20
N LEU A 149 33.86 -1.68 -25.04
CA LEU A 149 34.78 -2.79 -24.94
C LEU A 149 34.15 -4.03 -25.59
N GLN A 150 34.57 -4.35 -26.82
CA GLN A 150 34.21 -5.59 -27.50
C GLN A 150 35.06 -6.74 -26.95
N LEU A 151 34.61 -7.35 -25.85
CA LEU A 151 35.15 -8.64 -25.42
C LEU A 151 34.43 -9.76 -26.17
N VAL A 152 35.13 -10.38 -27.14
CA VAL A 152 34.68 -11.63 -27.77
C VAL A 152 34.98 -12.77 -26.79
N VAL A 153 34.04 -13.06 -25.89
CA VAL A 153 34.12 -14.22 -25.00
C VAL A 153 33.56 -15.44 -25.74
N LYS A 154 34.38 -16.49 -25.92
CA LYS A 154 33.92 -17.79 -26.42
C LYS A 154 32.89 -18.39 -25.46
N PRO A 155 31.86 -19.12 -25.94
CA PRO A 155 30.71 -19.55 -25.14
C PRO A 155 30.99 -20.78 -24.25
N GLU A 156 32.07 -20.78 -23.46
CA GLU A 156 32.33 -21.84 -22.45
C GLU A 156 31.65 -21.54 -21.10
N GLY A 157 30.51 -20.85 -21.14
CA GLY A 157 29.83 -20.31 -19.96
C GLY A 157 30.56 -19.12 -19.34
N TYR A 158 29.85 -18.35 -18.51
CA TYR A 158 30.45 -17.21 -17.82
C TYR A 158 31.01 -17.63 -16.46
N PRO A 159 32.33 -17.44 -16.20
CA PRO A 159 32.91 -17.76 -14.89
C PRO A 159 32.21 -16.99 -13.77
N PHE A 160 32.05 -17.60 -12.59
CA PHE A 160 31.41 -16.95 -11.43
C PHE A 160 32.04 -15.59 -11.10
N LYS A 161 33.38 -15.49 -11.18
CA LYS A 161 34.12 -14.23 -11.01
C LYS A 161 33.67 -13.14 -11.98
N PHE A 162 33.44 -13.49 -13.25
CA PHE A 162 32.94 -12.55 -14.25
C PHE A 162 31.54 -12.06 -13.88
N LEU A 163 30.64 -12.96 -13.49
CA LEU A 163 29.28 -12.59 -13.08
C LEU A 163 29.27 -11.60 -11.91
N VAL A 164 30.09 -11.85 -10.89
CA VAL A 164 30.20 -10.96 -9.71
C VAL A 164 30.75 -9.59 -10.10
N ILE A 165 31.84 -9.54 -10.86
CA ILE A 165 32.47 -8.27 -11.28
C ILE A 165 31.49 -7.46 -12.13
N THR A 166 30.84 -8.10 -13.10
CA THR A 166 29.89 -7.44 -14.00
C THR A 166 28.65 -6.94 -13.25
N TYR A 167 28.12 -7.72 -12.29
CA TYR A 167 27.02 -7.26 -11.45
C TYR A 167 27.41 -6.03 -10.61
N LEU A 168 28.57 -6.06 -9.95
CA LEU A 168 29.04 -4.94 -9.14
C LEU A 168 29.31 -3.69 -10.00
N ASN A 169 29.92 -3.83 -11.16
CA ASN A 169 30.10 -2.71 -12.08
C ASN A 169 28.75 -2.11 -12.51
N ASN A 170 27.75 -2.94 -12.84
CA ASN A 170 26.40 -2.47 -13.16
C ASN A 170 25.74 -1.71 -12.01
N LEU A 171 25.90 -2.16 -10.76
CA LEU A 171 25.43 -1.36 -9.62
C LEU A 171 26.16 -0.01 -9.52
N GLY A 172 27.47 0.02 -9.80
CA GLY A 172 28.23 1.26 -9.90
C GLY A 172 27.76 2.21 -11.01
N HIS A 173 27.35 1.68 -12.16
CA HIS A 173 26.81 2.45 -13.28
C HIS A 173 25.53 3.23 -12.91
N ILE A 174 24.74 2.78 -11.92
CA ILE A 174 23.53 3.49 -11.44
C ILE A 174 23.85 4.93 -11.01
N ILE A 175 25.03 5.14 -10.43
CA ILE A 175 25.53 6.46 -10.03
C ILE A 175 26.72 6.90 -10.89
N PHE A 176 26.84 6.44 -12.14
CA PHE A 176 27.94 6.85 -13.04
C PHE A 176 29.34 6.60 -12.44
N SER A 177 29.52 5.53 -11.67
CA SER A 177 30.80 5.15 -11.04
C SER A 177 31.03 3.65 -11.24
N PRO A 178 31.34 3.20 -12.47
CA PRO A 178 31.46 1.78 -12.81
C PRO A 178 32.75 1.17 -12.25
N ASN A 179 32.70 0.83 -10.97
CA ASN A 179 33.81 0.29 -10.23
C ASN A 179 33.32 -0.79 -9.25
N ILE A 180 34.11 -1.85 -9.06
CA ILE A 180 33.79 -2.95 -8.14
C ILE A 180 33.54 -2.44 -6.71
N ILE A 181 34.33 -1.47 -6.23
CA ILE A 181 34.20 -0.89 -4.89
C ILE A 181 32.89 -0.10 -4.77
N SER A 182 32.59 0.74 -5.75
CA SER A 182 31.33 1.50 -5.84
C SER A 182 30.13 0.54 -5.83
N GLY A 183 30.19 -0.49 -6.68
CA GLY A 183 29.21 -1.55 -6.75
C GLY A 183 29.03 -2.32 -5.44
N LEU A 184 30.13 -2.63 -4.75
CA LEU A 184 30.09 -3.35 -3.47
C LEU A 184 29.44 -2.51 -2.37
N ILE A 185 29.76 -1.21 -2.30
CA ILE A 185 29.12 -0.28 -1.37
C ILE A 185 27.61 -0.21 -1.66
N ILE A 186 27.21 -0.08 -2.93
CA ILE A 186 25.80 -0.02 -3.34
C ILE A 186 25.09 -1.35 -3.04
N ALA A 187 25.71 -2.49 -3.35
CA ALA A 187 25.18 -3.82 -3.06
C ALA A 187 24.93 -4.03 -1.56
N ALA A 188 25.92 -3.69 -0.73
CA ALA A 188 25.82 -3.78 0.72
C ALA A 188 24.74 -2.82 1.27
N ALA A 189 24.72 -1.58 0.77
CA ALA A 189 23.71 -0.60 1.16
C ALA A 189 22.30 -1.06 0.79
N LEU A 190 22.13 -1.62 -0.42
CA LEU A 190 20.86 -2.14 -0.92
C LEU A 190 20.42 -3.32 -0.05
N PHE A 191 21.32 -4.26 0.23
CA PHE A 191 21.04 -5.42 1.07
C PHE A 191 20.64 -5.05 2.51
N LEU A 192 21.31 -4.06 3.11
CA LEU A 192 21.02 -3.57 4.46
C LEU A 192 19.72 -2.77 4.52
N TYR A 193 19.39 -2.00 3.47
CA TYR A 193 18.17 -1.21 3.40
C TYR A 193 16.93 -2.05 3.05
N SER A 194 17.00 -2.83 1.97
CA SER A 194 15.93 -3.68 1.49
C SER A 194 16.50 -4.93 0.81
N ARG A 195 16.35 -6.05 1.50
CA ARG A 195 16.81 -7.35 0.98
C ARG A 195 15.95 -7.79 -0.21
N VAL A 196 14.70 -7.36 -0.27
CA VAL A 196 13.83 -7.60 -1.44
C VAL A 196 14.36 -6.86 -2.66
N MET A 197 14.75 -5.58 -2.56
CA MET A 197 15.38 -4.86 -3.68
C MET A 197 16.66 -5.56 -4.15
N PHE A 198 17.51 -5.96 -3.19
CA PHE A 198 18.73 -6.69 -3.49
C PHE A 198 18.44 -8.00 -4.24
N PHE A 199 17.49 -8.81 -3.75
CA PHE A 199 17.10 -10.06 -4.39
C PHE A 199 16.56 -9.85 -5.81
N ILE A 200 15.68 -8.86 -6.01
CA ILE A 200 15.14 -8.52 -7.34
C ILE A 200 16.27 -8.08 -8.29
N SER A 201 17.24 -7.30 -7.81
CA SER A 201 18.37 -6.85 -8.61
C SER A 201 19.24 -8.03 -9.10
N VAL A 202 19.50 -9.01 -8.22
CA VAL A 202 20.28 -10.21 -8.57
C VAL A 202 19.50 -11.08 -9.56
N LEU A 203 18.19 -11.25 -9.35
CA LEU A 203 17.36 -12.04 -10.26
C LEU A 203 17.26 -11.39 -11.65
N SER A 204 17.11 -10.07 -11.71
CA SER A 204 17.14 -9.31 -12.96
C SER A 204 18.48 -9.45 -13.67
N PHE A 205 19.59 -9.36 -12.94
CA PHE A 205 20.92 -9.56 -13.50
C PHE A 205 21.10 -10.98 -14.07
N ALA A 206 20.67 -12.00 -13.32
CA ALA A 206 20.69 -13.38 -13.78
C ALA A 206 19.83 -13.58 -15.05
N ALA A 207 18.66 -12.93 -15.13
CA ALA A 207 17.78 -13.01 -16.30
C ALA A 207 18.42 -12.39 -17.55
N ILE A 208 19.08 -11.22 -17.45
CA ILE A 208 19.74 -10.60 -18.60
C ILE A 208 21.02 -11.35 -19.01
N VAL A 209 21.74 -11.96 -18.07
CA VAL A 209 22.88 -12.85 -18.38
C VAL A 209 22.41 -14.11 -19.10
N PHE A 210 21.30 -14.70 -18.66
CA PHE A 210 20.70 -15.85 -19.33
C PHE A 210 20.22 -15.47 -20.75
N PHE A 211 19.64 -14.28 -20.90
CA PHE A 211 19.25 -13.75 -22.20
C PHE A 211 20.47 -13.56 -23.13
N SER A 212 21.59 -13.04 -22.63
CA SER A 212 22.82 -12.92 -23.43
C SER A 212 23.48 -14.26 -23.73
N TYR A 213 23.26 -15.30 -22.92
CA TYR A 213 23.71 -16.65 -23.25
C TYR A 213 22.96 -17.22 -24.45
N ILE A 214 21.63 -16.98 -24.54
CA ILE A 214 20.81 -17.39 -25.70
C ILE A 214 21.12 -16.53 -26.92
N LEU A 215 21.33 -15.23 -26.72
CA LEU A 215 21.61 -14.24 -27.76
C LEU A 215 22.94 -13.53 -27.46
N PRO A 216 24.09 -14.14 -27.83
CA PRO A 216 25.43 -13.65 -27.49
C PRO A 216 25.73 -12.20 -27.89
N GLN A 217 25.02 -11.66 -28.89
CA GLN A 217 25.15 -10.26 -29.30
C GLN A 217 24.79 -9.25 -28.20
N TYR A 218 24.04 -9.65 -27.17
CA TYR A 218 23.68 -8.80 -26.03
C TYR A 218 24.70 -8.86 -24.87
N LEU A 219 25.78 -9.62 -24.97
CA LEU A 219 26.81 -9.65 -23.92
C LEU A 219 27.45 -8.27 -23.66
N PRO A 220 27.82 -7.47 -24.67
CA PRO A 220 28.33 -6.11 -24.44
C PRO A 220 27.34 -5.22 -23.69
N PHE A 221 26.03 -5.38 -23.95
CA PHE A 221 24.99 -4.68 -23.22
C PHE A 221 24.98 -5.09 -21.74
N VAL A 222 25.03 -6.38 -21.43
CA VAL A 222 25.06 -6.87 -20.03
C VAL A 222 26.26 -6.30 -19.26
N ILE A 223 27.39 -6.10 -19.95
CA ILE A 223 28.61 -5.56 -19.35
C ILE A 223 28.48 -4.06 -19.03
N ASN A 224 27.92 -3.27 -19.96
CA ASN A 224 27.98 -1.80 -19.90
C ASN A 224 26.68 -1.12 -19.44
N ASP A 225 25.52 -1.71 -19.72
CA ASP A 225 24.19 -1.08 -19.62
C ASP A 225 23.17 -1.91 -18.82
N GLY A 226 23.61 -3.01 -18.19
CA GLY A 226 22.79 -3.89 -17.36
C GLY A 226 22.17 -3.23 -16.13
N PHE A 227 22.60 -2.01 -15.78
CA PHE A 227 22.03 -1.20 -14.69
C PHE A 227 20.58 -0.74 -14.98
N ASN A 228 20.23 -0.45 -16.23
CA ASN A 228 18.87 -0.02 -16.61
C ASN A 228 17.82 -1.13 -16.34
N PRO A 229 18.02 -2.38 -16.80
CA PRO A 229 17.17 -3.51 -16.43
C PRO A 229 17.06 -3.74 -14.92
N ILE A 230 18.16 -3.57 -14.17
CA ILE A 230 18.16 -3.67 -12.70
C ILE A 230 17.25 -2.60 -12.08
N LEU A 231 17.33 -1.35 -12.52
CA LEU A 231 16.45 -0.27 -12.04
C LEU A 231 14.98 -0.55 -12.39
N THR A 232 14.71 -1.00 -13.62
CA THR A 232 13.34 -1.33 -14.07
C THR A 232 12.74 -2.44 -13.21
N SER A 233 13.50 -3.52 -12.96
CA SER A 233 13.00 -4.65 -12.16
C SER A 233 12.73 -4.27 -10.71
N ILE A 234 13.60 -3.46 -10.07
CA ILE A 234 13.36 -2.93 -8.72
C ILE A 234 12.10 -2.06 -8.70
N ALA A 235 11.94 -1.18 -9.68
CA ALA A 235 10.81 -0.28 -9.81
C ALA A 235 9.49 -1.05 -9.91
N ILE A 236 9.41 -2.05 -10.78
CA ILE A 236 8.19 -2.85 -11.01
C ILE A 236 7.98 -3.94 -9.95
N GLY A 237 9.05 -4.54 -9.45
CA GLY A 237 8.98 -5.73 -8.60
C GLY A 237 8.68 -5.46 -7.13
N GLY A 238 8.92 -4.24 -6.64
CA GLY A 238 8.67 -3.93 -5.22
C GLY A 238 8.46 -2.47 -4.83
N VAL A 239 8.87 -1.50 -5.66
CA VAL A 239 8.71 -0.07 -5.35
C VAL A 239 7.33 0.41 -5.76
N PHE A 240 6.99 0.34 -7.05
CA PHE A 240 5.72 0.85 -7.58
C PHE A 240 4.59 -0.17 -7.53
N PHE A 241 4.91 -1.44 -7.30
CA PHE A 241 3.94 -2.49 -7.03
C PHE A 241 4.34 -3.28 -5.79
N ALA A 242 3.35 -3.76 -5.05
CA ALA A 242 3.61 -4.60 -3.90
C ALA A 242 4.34 -5.89 -4.31
N PRO A 243 5.42 -6.28 -3.62
CA PRO A 243 6.12 -7.52 -3.88
C PRO A 243 5.20 -8.75 -3.89
N GLY A 244 5.27 -9.53 -4.97
CA GLY A 244 4.51 -10.75 -5.16
C GLY A 244 5.00 -11.52 -6.38
N ILE A 245 4.56 -12.77 -6.56
CA ILE A 245 5.03 -13.59 -7.69
C ILE A 245 4.70 -12.95 -9.05
N LEU A 246 3.54 -12.30 -9.17
CA LEU A 246 3.15 -11.60 -10.41
C LEU A 246 4.00 -10.34 -10.64
N SER A 247 4.26 -9.51 -9.62
CA SER A 247 5.13 -8.35 -9.78
C SER A 247 6.55 -8.78 -10.14
N LEU A 248 7.02 -9.91 -9.60
CA LEU A 248 8.31 -10.49 -9.92
C LEU A 248 8.39 -10.94 -11.38
N ILE A 249 7.39 -11.69 -11.86
CA ILE A 249 7.31 -12.09 -13.28
C ILE A 249 7.29 -10.84 -14.17
N MET A 250 6.47 -9.84 -13.84
CA MET A 250 6.39 -8.59 -14.60
C MET A 250 7.70 -7.80 -14.53
N ALA A 251 8.42 -7.81 -13.41
CA ALA A 251 9.72 -7.17 -13.26
C ALA A 251 10.79 -7.82 -14.15
N ILE A 252 10.79 -9.16 -14.26
CA ILE A 252 11.71 -9.88 -15.15
C ILE A 252 11.36 -9.62 -16.62
N ILE A 253 10.08 -9.66 -16.98
CA ILE A 253 9.65 -9.30 -18.35
C ILE A 253 10.06 -7.85 -18.65
N ALA A 254 9.77 -6.91 -17.76
CA ALA A 254 10.15 -5.50 -17.91
C ALA A 254 11.68 -5.32 -18.03
N SER A 255 12.47 -6.08 -17.27
CA SER A 255 13.94 -6.04 -17.40
C SER A 255 14.41 -6.46 -18.79
N LEU A 256 13.83 -7.53 -19.37
CA LEU A 256 14.19 -8.00 -20.71
C LEU A 256 13.73 -7.04 -21.79
N PHE A 257 12.54 -6.43 -21.63
CA PHE A 257 12.09 -5.35 -22.51
C PHE A 257 13.02 -4.12 -22.43
N THR A 258 13.57 -3.83 -21.25
CA THR A 258 14.55 -2.74 -21.09
C THR A 258 15.80 -2.99 -21.91
N VAL A 259 16.31 -4.23 -21.96
CA VAL A 259 17.45 -4.62 -22.83
C VAL A 259 17.17 -4.27 -24.29
N VAL A 260 16.01 -4.71 -24.81
CA VAL A 260 15.65 -4.52 -26.22
C VAL A 260 15.46 -3.04 -26.56
N ILE A 261 14.75 -2.30 -25.70
CA ILE A 261 14.52 -0.86 -25.90
C ILE A 261 15.85 -0.10 -25.84
N ASP A 262 16.74 -0.44 -24.92
CA ASP A 262 18.01 0.27 -24.80
C ASP A 262 18.93 0.02 -26.01
N ASP A 263 19.02 -1.21 -26.51
CA ASP A 263 19.78 -1.52 -27.74
C ASP A 263 19.25 -0.72 -28.96
N ILE A 264 17.92 -0.58 -29.08
CA ILE A 264 17.29 0.29 -30.08
C ILE A 264 17.72 1.74 -29.85
N LEU A 265 17.58 2.25 -28.63
CA LEU A 265 17.92 3.63 -28.29
C LEU A 265 19.39 3.95 -28.55
N ILE A 266 20.32 3.08 -28.15
CA ILE A 266 21.76 3.26 -28.38
C ILE A 266 22.05 3.39 -29.89
N ARG A 267 21.48 2.50 -30.73
CA ARG A 267 21.66 2.58 -32.18
C ARG A 267 21.16 3.88 -32.79
N TYR A 268 20.00 4.38 -32.36
CA TYR A 268 19.45 5.63 -32.89
C TYR A 268 20.12 6.89 -32.31
N LEU A 269 20.39 6.92 -31.01
CA LEU A 269 20.94 8.08 -30.32
C LEU A 269 22.43 8.30 -30.63
N SER A 270 23.18 7.23 -30.92
CA SER A 270 24.57 7.34 -31.36
C SER A 270 24.72 8.10 -32.67
N LEU A 271 23.71 8.11 -33.55
CA LEU A 271 23.69 8.96 -34.77
C LEU A 271 23.76 10.45 -34.44
N TYR A 272 23.33 10.83 -33.24
CA TYR A 272 23.34 12.21 -32.73
C TYR A 272 24.39 12.43 -31.64
N ASN A 273 25.33 11.48 -31.45
CA ASN A 273 26.31 11.48 -30.36
C ASN A 273 25.69 11.53 -28.95
N LEU A 274 24.49 10.97 -28.77
CA LEU A 274 23.79 10.92 -27.49
C LEU A 274 23.88 9.53 -26.86
N SER A 275 23.95 9.49 -25.52
CA SER A 275 23.81 8.27 -24.72
C SER A 275 22.33 7.98 -24.44
N SER A 276 21.95 6.71 -24.33
CA SER A 276 20.63 6.32 -23.81
C SER A 276 20.43 6.71 -22.35
N LEU A 277 21.51 6.88 -21.57
CA LEU A 277 21.49 7.18 -20.12
C LEU A 277 20.49 6.23 -19.42
N THR A 278 19.50 6.77 -18.71
CA THR A 278 18.44 5.99 -18.07
C THR A 278 17.13 5.95 -18.88
N LEU A 279 17.14 6.35 -20.15
CA LEU A 279 15.89 6.54 -20.91
C LEU A 279 15.10 5.25 -21.10
N SER A 280 15.77 4.13 -21.38
CA SER A 280 15.14 2.81 -21.50
C SER A 280 14.43 2.41 -20.20
N PHE A 281 15.09 2.57 -19.06
CA PHE A 281 14.50 2.38 -17.74
C PHE A 281 13.22 3.20 -17.57
N ASN A 282 13.24 4.50 -17.91
CA ASN A 282 12.10 5.37 -17.75
C ASN A 282 10.91 4.97 -18.66
N ILE A 283 11.17 4.72 -19.94
CA ILE A 283 10.12 4.35 -20.92
C ILE A 283 9.47 3.04 -20.53
N VAL A 284 10.26 2.01 -20.23
CA VAL A 284 9.72 0.69 -19.90
C VAL A 284 9.01 0.71 -18.55
N THR A 285 9.56 1.41 -17.55
CA THR A 285 8.89 1.57 -16.26
C THR A 285 7.53 2.27 -16.42
N TRP A 286 7.43 3.33 -17.22
CA TRP A 286 6.15 3.98 -17.52
C TRP A 286 5.17 3.08 -18.23
N LEU A 287 5.63 2.34 -19.25
CA LEU A 287 4.78 1.44 -20.01
C LEU A 287 4.17 0.37 -19.10
N PHE A 288 4.98 -0.25 -18.25
CA PHE A 288 4.51 -1.28 -17.32
C PHE A 288 3.63 -0.70 -16.21
N ILE A 289 3.99 0.44 -15.62
CA ILE A 289 3.11 1.10 -14.64
C ILE A 289 1.76 1.42 -15.28
N TYR A 290 1.75 2.06 -16.45
CA TYR A 290 0.52 2.46 -17.13
C TYR A 290 -0.34 1.27 -17.55
N ALA A 291 0.27 0.19 -18.05
CA ALA A 291 -0.43 -1.03 -18.43
C ALA A 291 -1.01 -1.77 -17.20
N MET A 292 -0.32 -1.73 -16.06
CA MET A 292 -0.69 -2.48 -14.86
C MET A 292 -1.52 -1.68 -13.86
N GLN A 293 -1.58 -0.35 -13.93
CA GLN A 293 -2.23 0.49 -12.92
C GLN A 293 -3.73 0.20 -12.74
N HIS A 294 -4.38 -0.43 -13.71
CA HIS A 294 -5.80 -0.78 -13.67
C HIS A 294 -6.10 -2.20 -13.15
N ASN A 295 -5.07 -2.97 -12.79
CA ASN A 295 -5.22 -4.34 -12.29
C ASN A 295 -5.39 -4.38 -10.77
N TYR A 296 -6.52 -3.85 -10.28
CA TYR A 296 -6.81 -3.69 -8.84
C TYR A 296 -7.05 -5.00 -8.07
N MET A 297 -7.20 -6.13 -8.77
CA MET A 297 -7.80 -7.35 -8.23
C MET A 297 -6.87 -8.57 -8.11
N ARG A 298 -5.62 -8.47 -8.59
CA ARG A 298 -4.67 -9.62 -8.55
C ARG A 298 -3.53 -9.34 -7.57
N ALA A 299 -3.37 -10.24 -6.61
CA ALA A 299 -2.25 -10.23 -5.67
C ALA A 299 -0.91 -10.18 -6.44
N GLY A 300 -0.06 -9.20 -6.11
CA GLY A 300 1.20 -8.95 -6.84
C GLY A 300 1.10 -8.00 -8.04
N LEU A 301 -0.06 -7.39 -8.33
CA LEU A 301 -0.17 -6.24 -9.25
C LEU A 301 -0.76 -5.01 -8.55
N PHE A 302 -0.75 -5.01 -7.21
CA PHE A 302 -1.24 -3.90 -6.40
C PHE A 302 -0.32 -2.69 -6.52
N ARG A 303 -0.85 -1.58 -7.03
CA ARG A 303 -0.11 -0.33 -7.29
C ARG A 303 0.15 0.45 -6.00
N ILE A 304 1.40 0.89 -5.80
CA ILE A 304 1.84 1.71 -4.67
C ILE A 304 2.09 3.15 -5.10
N TYR A 305 1.16 4.07 -4.82
CA TYR A 305 1.28 5.48 -5.22
C TYR A 305 2.33 6.26 -4.42
N PHE A 306 2.53 5.89 -3.15
CA PHE A 306 3.51 6.49 -2.24
C PHE A 306 4.51 5.42 -1.81
N PRO A 307 5.53 5.14 -2.65
CA PRO A 307 6.44 4.04 -2.43
C PRO A 307 7.33 4.26 -1.20
N GLU A 308 7.45 3.21 -0.39
CA GLU A 308 8.48 3.05 0.63
C GLU A 308 9.39 1.87 0.23
N SER A 309 10.09 1.25 1.19
CA SER A 309 10.81 0.00 0.92
C SER A 309 9.82 -1.09 0.46
N PRO A 310 10.24 -2.01 -0.43
CA PRO A 310 9.40 -3.14 -0.81
C PRO A 310 8.82 -3.94 0.35
N GLU A 311 9.57 -4.12 1.44
CA GLU A 311 9.08 -4.80 2.65
C GLU A 311 7.90 -4.02 3.29
N ALA A 312 8.03 -2.70 3.39
CA ALA A 312 6.95 -1.85 3.90
C ALA A 312 5.75 -1.82 2.93
N ASN A 313 6.00 -1.77 1.62
CA ASN A 313 4.97 -1.84 0.59
C ASN A 313 4.23 -3.18 0.61
N TYR A 314 4.94 -4.28 0.84
CA TYR A 314 4.35 -5.60 1.03
C TYR A 314 3.45 -5.60 2.26
N LYS A 315 3.92 -5.07 3.40
CA LYS A 315 3.10 -4.95 4.61
C LYS A 315 1.83 -4.11 4.37
N LYS A 316 1.97 -2.94 3.75
CA LYS A 316 0.84 -2.09 3.33
C LYS A 316 -0.14 -2.84 2.43
N PHE A 317 0.37 -3.68 1.52
CA PHE A 317 -0.46 -4.53 0.69
C PHE A 317 -1.16 -5.63 1.49
N LEU A 318 -0.54 -6.21 2.51
CA LEU A 318 -1.20 -7.19 3.37
C LEU A 318 -2.30 -6.55 4.23
N ASP A 319 -2.02 -5.38 4.78
CA ASP A 319 -3.03 -4.56 5.46
C ASP A 319 -4.11 -4.09 4.47
N GLY A 320 -3.71 -3.85 3.22
CA GLY A 320 -4.55 -3.44 2.08
C GLY A 320 -5.31 -4.57 1.40
N GLN A 321 -4.94 -5.84 1.54
CA GLN A 321 -5.80 -6.98 1.16
C GLN A 321 -7.04 -7.03 2.08
N ASN A 322 -6.91 -6.52 3.30
CA ASN A 322 -8.05 -6.21 4.16
C ASN A 322 -8.66 -4.83 3.87
N LYS A 323 -8.27 -4.16 2.76
CA LYS A 323 -8.81 -2.89 2.25
C LYS A 323 -8.73 -2.81 0.72
N PHE A 324 -9.09 -3.90 0.00
CA PHE A 324 -9.10 -3.87 -1.47
C PHE A 324 -9.87 -2.63 -1.92
N GLY A 325 -9.20 -1.69 -2.58
CA GLY A 325 -9.82 -0.42 -2.83
C GLY A 325 -9.16 0.35 -3.94
N ILE A 326 -9.92 0.48 -5.03
CA ILE A 326 -9.86 1.58 -5.99
C ILE A 326 -10.05 2.95 -5.27
N THR A 327 -10.38 2.93 -3.97
CA THR A 327 -10.60 4.06 -3.08
C THR A 327 -10.01 3.78 -1.69
N ASP A 328 -9.53 4.81 -0.99
CA ASP A 328 -9.13 4.76 0.43
C ASP A 328 -10.34 4.72 1.39
N GLN A 329 -11.55 4.69 0.83
CA GLN A 329 -12.80 4.76 1.57
C GLN A 329 -13.27 3.38 2.06
N ASN A 330 -13.71 3.35 3.31
CA ASN A 330 -14.38 2.21 3.91
C ASN A 330 -15.89 2.26 3.64
N PHE A 331 -16.45 1.17 3.11
CA PHE A 331 -17.89 1.03 2.92
C PHE A 331 -18.55 0.30 4.09
N ILE A 332 -19.79 0.67 4.41
CA ILE A 332 -20.59 0.04 5.46
C ILE A 332 -21.81 -0.63 4.83
N LEU A 333 -22.46 -1.54 5.55
CA LEU A 333 -23.71 -2.12 5.06
C LEU A 333 -24.77 -1.01 4.90
N PRO A 334 -25.56 -0.99 3.80
CA PRO A 334 -26.46 0.11 3.46
C PRO A 334 -27.76 0.13 4.29
N PHE A 335 -27.74 -0.39 5.51
CA PHE A 335 -28.90 -0.50 6.38
C PHE A 335 -28.53 -0.52 7.87
N ILE A 336 -29.54 -0.37 8.72
CA ILE A 336 -29.43 -0.46 10.18
C ILE A 336 -30.12 -1.75 10.66
N GLY A 337 -29.54 -2.42 11.65
CA GLY A 337 -30.08 -3.66 12.22
C GLY A 337 -29.59 -4.92 11.52
N TRP A 338 -30.20 -6.06 11.85
CA TRP A 338 -29.82 -7.38 11.35
C TRP A 338 -30.61 -7.74 10.09
N TRP A 339 -29.89 -8.09 9.03
CA TRP A 339 -30.45 -8.43 7.73
C TRP A 339 -29.85 -9.75 7.24
N PHE A 340 -30.65 -10.55 6.57
CA PHE A 340 -30.25 -11.82 5.96
C PHE A 340 -29.86 -11.60 4.50
N VAL A 341 -28.74 -12.19 4.08
CA VAL A 341 -28.26 -12.18 2.69
C VAL A 341 -29.02 -13.25 1.90
N SER A 342 -30.05 -12.85 1.16
CA SER A 342 -30.87 -13.78 0.37
C SER A 342 -30.19 -14.25 -0.91
N GLN A 343 -29.42 -13.38 -1.56
CA GLN A 343 -28.58 -13.72 -2.71
C GLN A 343 -27.19 -13.13 -2.56
N GLY A 344 -26.17 -13.99 -2.68
CA GLY A 344 -24.77 -13.60 -2.61
C GLY A 344 -24.10 -13.40 -3.96
N VAL A 345 -22.77 -13.25 -3.91
CA VAL A 345 -21.90 -13.19 -5.10
C VAL A 345 -22.00 -14.48 -5.90
N GLY A 346 -22.27 -14.38 -7.20
CA GLY A 346 -22.40 -15.54 -8.07
C GLY A 346 -23.67 -16.37 -7.86
N GLY A 347 -24.78 -15.70 -7.49
CA GLY A 347 -26.06 -16.31 -7.17
C GLY A 347 -26.62 -17.29 -8.22
N LYS A 348 -27.54 -18.15 -7.78
CA LYS A 348 -28.10 -19.23 -8.61
C LYS A 348 -28.97 -18.71 -9.75
N HIS A 349 -29.72 -17.65 -9.53
CA HIS A 349 -30.72 -17.11 -10.46
C HIS A 349 -30.28 -15.79 -11.09
N THR A 350 -29.92 -14.81 -10.26
CA THR A 350 -29.35 -13.52 -10.69
C THR A 350 -27.85 -13.45 -10.32
N HIS A 351 -27.21 -12.29 -10.42
CA HIS A 351 -25.79 -12.08 -10.07
C HIS A 351 -24.82 -13.01 -10.82
N LYS A 352 -24.88 -13.01 -12.16
CA LYS A 352 -23.97 -13.78 -13.03
C LYS A 352 -23.23 -12.89 -14.02
N GLY A 353 -22.13 -13.41 -14.55
CA GLY A 353 -21.32 -12.72 -15.57
C GLY A 353 -20.85 -11.35 -15.08
N ILE A 354 -21.26 -10.30 -15.78
CA ILE A 354 -20.92 -8.91 -15.45
C ILE A 354 -21.61 -8.39 -14.19
N TYR A 355 -22.67 -9.06 -13.70
CA TYR A 355 -23.42 -8.67 -12.49
C TYR A 355 -23.05 -9.50 -11.25
N LYS A 356 -21.97 -10.27 -11.31
CA LYS A 356 -21.68 -11.30 -10.29
C LYS A 356 -21.49 -10.79 -8.86
N TRP A 357 -21.19 -9.51 -8.67
CA TRP A 357 -20.90 -8.94 -7.36
C TRP A 357 -22.09 -8.23 -6.68
N GLY A 358 -23.30 -8.40 -7.22
CA GLY A 358 -24.52 -7.94 -6.56
C GLY A 358 -24.81 -8.70 -5.27
N LEU A 359 -25.52 -8.06 -4.35
CA LEU A 359 -26.00 -8.64 -3.10
C LEU A 359 -27.43 -8.20 -2.85
N ASP A 360 -28.26 -9.16 -2.41
CA ASP A 360 -29.63 -8.90 -1.99
C ASP A 360 -29.76 -9.15 -0.49
N PHE A 361 -30.43 -8.22 0.18
CA PHE A 361 -30.67 -8.26 1.62
C PHE A 361 -32.16 -8.20 1.92
N ILE A 362 -32.60 -9.01 2.87
CA ILE A 362 -33.94 -9.02 3.46
C ILE A 362 -33.87 -8.97 4.98
N VAL A 363 -34.98 -8.67 5.64
CA VAL A 363 -35.10 -8.78 7.09
C VAL A 363 -35.89 -10.05 7.42
N THR A 364 -35.42 -10.81 8.40
CA THR A 364 -36.06 -12.05 8.84
C THR A 364 -36.26 -12.07 10.36
N ASP A 365 -37.17 -12.91 10.82
CA ASP A 365 -37.30 -13.24 12.24
C ASP A 365 -36.24 -14.25 12.71
N LYS A 366 -36.35 -14.73 13.96
CA LYS A 366 -35.42 -15.72 14.53
C LYS A 366 -35.50 -17.09 13.84
N SER A 367 -36.60 -17.40 13.16
CA SER A 367 -36.80 -18.63 12.39
C SER A 367 -36.32 -18.52 10.93
N LEU A 368 -35.75 -17.36 10.56
CA LEU A 368 -35.39 -16.97 9.20
C LEU A 368 -36.60 -16.78 8.27
N CYS A 369 -37.80 -16.58 8.82
CA CYS A 369 -38.98 -16.21 8.05
C CYS A 369 -38.93 -14.71 7.67
N PRO A 370 -39.09 -14.34 6.38
CA PRO A 370 -38.99 -12.94 5.93
C PRO A 370 -40.23 -12.09 6.19
N TYR A 371 -41.33 -12.71 6.61
CA TYR A 371 -42.61 -12.05 6.83
C TYR A 371 -43.32 -12.58 8.07
N GLN A 372 -44.33 -11.84 8.51
CA GLN A 372 -45.35 -12.26 9.47
C GLN A 372 -46.65 -12.66 8.74
N ASP A 373 -47.62 -13.20 9.49
CA ASP A 373 -48.93 -13.61 8.95
C ASP A 373 -48.80 -14.55 7.73
N ASP A 374 -49.46 -14.28 6.60
CA ASP A 374 -49.41 -15.10 5.39
C ASP A 374 -48.41 -14.60 4.32
N GLY A 375 -47.79 -13.44 4.55
CA GLY A 375 -46.77 -12.87 3.65
C GLY A 375 -47.29 -12.40 2.30
N THR A 376 -48.61 -12.28 2.13
CA THR A 376 -49.23 -11.90 0.84
C THR A 376 -49.24 -10.39 0.60
N ARG A 377 -49.15 -9.59 1.66
CA ARG A 377 -49.07 -8.12 1.57
C ARG A 377 -47.65 -7.64 1.75
N LEU A 378 -47.32 -6.49 1.16
CA LEU A 378 -46.00 -5.87 1.32
C LEU A 378 -45.70 -5.53 2.79
N GLU A 379 -46.72 -5.10 3.55
CA GLU A 379 -46.56 -4.73 4.96
C GLU A 379 -46.23 -5.92 5.87
N ASP A 380 -46.50 -7.15 5.42
CA ASP A 380 -46.20 -8.36 6.18
C ASP A 380 -44.70 -8.68 6.13
N HIS A 381 -43.97 -8.21 5.11
CA HIS A 381 -42.54 -8.44 4.96
C HIS A 381 -41.75 -7.48 5.83
N PHE A 382 -40.90 -8.01 6.72
CA PHE A 382 -40.14 -7.20 7.67
C PHE A 382 -39.17 -6.23 6.99
N CYS A 383 -38.80 -6.49 5.73
CA CYS A 383 -37.92 -5.63 4.94
C CYS A 383 -38.63 -4.37 4.41
N PHE A 384 -39.95 -4.43 4.20
CA PHE A 384 -40.67 -3.37 3.55
C PHE A 384 -40.63 -2.08 4.37
N ASN A 385 -40.38 -0.96 3.68
CA ASN A 385 -40.31 0.38 4.27
C ASN A 385 -39.23 0.54 5.37
N LYS A 386 -38.23 -0.35 5.45
CA LYS A 386 -37.07 -0.19 6.34
C LYS A 386 -36.08 0.84 5.79
N PRO A 387 -35.40 1.61 6.66
CA PRO A 387 -34.48 2.66 6.24
C PRO A 387 -33.22 2.09 5.56
N VAL A 388 -32.84 2.73 4.46
CA VAL A 388 -31.64 2.50 3.68
C VAL A 388 -30.72 3.70 3.85
N ILE A 389 -29.45 3.43 4.15
CA ILE A 389 -28.42 4.44 4.40
C ILE A 389 -27.30 4.33 3.37
N SER A 390 -26.54 5.42 3.22
CA SER A 390 -25.43 5.44 2.30
C SER A 390 -24.32 4.49 2.75
N PRO A 391 -23.87 3.55 1.89
CA PRO A 391 -22.76 2.67 2.22
C PRO A 391 -21.44 3.44 2.31
N GLY A 392 -21.35 4.65 1.75
CA GLY A 392 -20.13 5.42 1.71
C GLY A 392 -20.31 6.87 1.27
N ASN A 393 -19.41 7.76 1.70
CA ASN A 393 -19.21 9.08 1.10
C ASN A 393 -19.29 9.05 -0.44
N GLY A 394 -20.02 9.98 -1.03
CA GLY A 394 -20.15 10.06 -2.48
C GLY A 394 -21.03 11.23 -2.93
N ILE A 395 -21.17 11.35 -4.25
CA ILE A 395 -22.06 12.32 -4.88
C ILE A 395 -23.17 11.55 -5.58
N VAL A 396 -24.43 11.97 -5.42
CA VAL A 396 -25.54 11.35 -6.12
C VAL A 396 -25.48 11.68 -7.60
N CYS A 397 -25.38 10.67 -8.47
CA CYS A 397 -25.34 10.85 -9.92
C CYS A 397 -26.71 10.70 -10.58
N ALA A 398 -27.50 9.72 -10.13
CA ALA A 398 -28.79 9.40 -10.73
C ALA A 398 -29.77 8.88 -9.67
N ILE A 399 -31.05 9.18 -9.88
CA ILE A 399 -32.16 8.76 -9.03
C ILE A 399 -33.35 8.38 -9.93
N GLU A 400 -34.02 7.29 -9.59
CA GLU A 400 -35.38 6.99 -10.03
C GLU A 400 -36.24 6.68 -8.80
N SER A 401 -37.42 7.31 -8.67
CA SER A 401 -38.30 7.16 -7.49
C SER A 401 -39.79 7.06 -7.84
N SER A 402 -40.13 7.07 -9.13
CA SER A 402 -41.51 7.10 -9.61
C SER A 402 -42.15 5.73 -9.77
N ILE A 403 -41.34 4.66 -9.87
CA ILE A 403 -41.81 3.31 -10.17
C ILE A 403 -42.64 2.76 -8.99
N PRO A 404 -43.89 2.31 -9.20
CA PRO A 404 -44.68 1.70 -8.14
C PRO A 404 -44.03 0.44 -7.56
N ASP A 405 -44.27 0.19 -6.27
CA ASP A 405 -43.94 -1.10 -5.65
C ASP A 405 -44.86 -2.20 -6.21
N ASN A 406 -44.29 -3.35 -6.55
CA ASN A 406 -45.06 -4.48 -7.06
C ASN A 406 -45.78 -5.19 -5.91
N PRO A 407 -47.00 -5.72 -6.11
CA PRO A 407 -47.56 -6.73 -5.22
C PRO A 407 -46.62 -7.93 -5.06
N VAL A 408 -46.67 -8.60 -3.90
CA VAL A 408 -45.86 -9.81 -3.64
C VAL A 408 -46.10 -10.84 -4.75
N THR A 409 -45.04 -11.53 -5.18
CA THR A 409 -44.92 -12.46 -6.32
C THR A 409 -44.89 -11.85 -7.72
N SER A 410 -45.20 -10.57 -7.88
CA SER A 410 -45.18 -9.89 -9.19
C SER A 410 -43.89 -9.07 -9.40
N THR A 411 -43.53 -8.82 -10.66
CA THR A 411 -42.31 -8.10 -11.03
C THR A 411 -42.54 -7.20 -12.24
N ASN A 412 -41.83 -6.07 -12.29
CA ASN A 412 -41.81 -5.16 -13.43
C ASN A 412 -40.53 -5.39 -14.26
N LEU A 413 -40.67 -6.07 -15.39
CA LEU A 413 -39.54 -6.39 -16.28
C LEU A 413 -39.08 -5.20 -17.11
N ASP A 414 -40.00 -4.32 -17.51
CA ASP A 414 -39.70 -3.12 -18.30
C ASP A 414 -38.77 -2.17 -17.53
N ASN A 415 -38.98 -2.07 -16.22
CA ASN A 415 -38.15 -1.30 -15.29
C ASN A 415 -37.48 -2.22 -14.27
N SER A 416 -36.68 -3.19 -14.75
CA SER A 416 -36.07 -4.24 -13.93
C SER A 416 -35.28 -3.74 -12.71
N TRP A 417 -34.70 -2.54 -12.75
CA TRP A 417 -33.96 -1.96 -11.62
C TRP A 417 -34.85 -1.26 -10.57
N GLY A 418 -36.12 -1.02 -10.89
CA GLY A 418 -37.06 -0.32 -10.02
C GLY A 418 -36.63 1.10 -9.70
N ASN A 419 -36.94 1.54 -8.47
CA ASN A 419 -36.43 2.79 -7.93
C ASN A 419 -35.01 2.57 -7.40
N TYR A 420 -34.11 3.50 -7.69
CA TYR A 420 -32.71 3.38 -7.34
C TYR A 420 -32.03 4.72 -7.05
N VAL A 421 -30.86 4.64 -6.40
CA VAL A 421 -29.91 5.74 -6.26
C VAL A 421 -28.52 5.27 -6.67
N ILE A 422 -27.85 6.05 -7.54
CA ILE A 422 -26.44 5.84 -7.92
C ILE A 422 -25.56 6.87 -7.22
N LEU A 423 -24.56 6.39 -6.49
CA LEU A 423 -23.55 7.20 -5.81
C LEU A 423 -22.20 7.06 -6.50
N LYS A 424 -21.54 8.19 -6.78
CA LYS A 424 -20.16 8.26 -7.25
C LYS A 424 -19.21 8.40 -6.08
N HIS A 425 -18.31 7.43 -5.92
CA HIS A 425 -17.29 7.45 -4.87
C HIS A 425 -15.95 8.01 -5.38
N ASN A 426 -15.60 7.70 -6.63
CA ASN A 426 -14.46 8.33 -7.33
C ASN A 426 -14.64 8.27 -8.86
N GLN A 427 -13.59 8.49 -9.63
CA GLN A 427 -13.67 8.52 -11.10
C GLN A 427 -14.02 7.16 -11.74
N ALA A 428 -13.78 6.04 -11.05
CA ALA A 428 -13.92 4.69 -11.59
C ALA A 428 -14.76 3.76 -10.69
N LEU A 429 -15.44 4.29 -9.68
CA LEU A 429 -16.18 3.52 -8.69
C LEU A 429 -17.49 4.21 -8.31
N PHE A 430 -18.57 3.45 -8.50
CA PHE A 430 -19.94 3.84 -8.19
C PHE A 430 -20.63 2.72 -7.41
N SER A 431 -21.64 3.06 -6.60
CA SER A 431 -22.58 2.09 -6.03
C SER A 431 -23.98 2.39 -6.50
N ILE A 432 -24.79 1.37 -6.73
CA ILE A 432 -26.23 1.50 -6.97
C ILE A 432 -26.99 0.72 -5.91
N LEU A 433 -28.02 1.37 -5.34
CA LEU A 433 -29.00 0.81 -4.41
C LEU A 433 -30.33 0.73 -5.13
N CYS A 434 -30.94 -0.45 -5.24
CA CYS A 434 -32.12 -0.69 -6.08
C CYS A 434 -33.32 -1.22 -5.29
N HIS A 435 -34.45 -1.35 -5.97
CA HIS A 435 -35.72 -1.83 -5.42
C HIS A 435 -36.23 -0.98 -4.25
N LEU A 436 -35.93 0.32 -4.26
CA LEU A 436 -36.40 1.26 -3.23
C LEU A 436 -37.92 1.50 -3.36
N GLY A 437 -38.55 1.94 -2.27
CA GLY A 437 -39.99 2.21 -2.25
C GLY A 437 -40.38 3.40 -3.12
N GLN A 438 -41.60 3.37 -3.68
CA GLN A 438 -42.11 4.47 -4.51
C GLN A 438 -42.15 5.78 -3.71
N LYS A 439 -41.51 6.83 -4.23
CA LYS A 439 -41.39 8.15 -3.59
C LYS A 439 -40.79 8.10 -2.18
N LYS A 440 -39.97 7.10 -1.87
CA LYS A 440 -39.28 6.94 -0.56
C LYS A 440 -37.83 7.39 -0.57
N ILE A 441 -37.31 7.91 -1.69
CA ILE A 441 -35.93 8.41 -1.78
C ILE A 441 -35.88 9.82 -1.18
N THR A 442 -34.98 10.04 -0.22
CA THR A 442 -34.87 11.30 0.55
C THR A 442 -33.78 12.23 0.05
N THR A 443 -33.02 11.82 -0.96
CA THR A 443 -31.91 12.58 -1.52
C THR A 443 -32.24 13.14 -2.91
N HIS A 444 -31.43 14.09 -3.38
CA HIS A 444 -31.54 14.72 -4.69
C HIS A 444 -30.28 14.51 -5.55
N PRO A 445 -30.38 14.56 -6.88
CA PRO A 445 -29.20 14.52 -7.75
C PRO A 445 -28.18 15.59 -7.37
N TYR A 446 -26.90 15.25 -7.49
CA TYR A 446 -25.73 16.06 -7.15
C TYR A 446 -25.52 16.36 -5.66
N SER A 447 -26.34 15.79 -4.76
CA SER A 447 -26.13 15.91 -3.32
C SER A 447 -24.82 15.24 -2.90
N ILE A 448 -24.07 15.90 -2.01
CA ILE A 448 -22.92 15.30 -1.33
C ILE A 448 -23.46 14.51 -0.13
N ILE A 449 -23.24 13.20 -0.16
CA ILE A 449 -23.75 12.25 0.84
C ILE A 449 -22.55 11.70 1.61
N LYS A 450 -22.66 11.63 2.94
CA LYS A 450 -21.68 10.98 3.81
C LYS A 450 -22.08 9.54 4.11
N THR A 451 -21.11 8.72 4.47
CA THR A 451 -21.34 7.36 4.95
C THR A 451 -22.36 7.36 6.08
N GLY A 452 -23.44 6.59 5.95
CA GLY A 452 -24.51 6.49 6.95
C GLY A 452 -25.65 7.50 6.80
N ASP A 453 -25.57 8.47 5.89
CA ASP A 453 -26.68 9.40 5.64
C ASP A 453 -27.91 8.67 5.05
N PRO A 454 -29.14 9.12 5.33
CA PRO A 454 -30.35 8.52 4.77
C PRO A 454 -30.42 8.61 3.24
N ILE A 455 -30.74 7.49 2.58
CA ILE A 455 -30.97 7.41 1.13
C ILE A 455 -32.46 7.31 0.81
N GLY A 456 -33.17 6.47 1.56
CA GLY A 456 -34.59 6.22 1.39
C GLY A 456 -35.02 4.97 2.14
N ASN A 457 -36.07 4.30 1.66
CA ASN A 457 -36.57 3.08 2.28
C ASN A 457 -36.63 1.92 1.27
N ALA A 458 -36.39 0.71 1.75
CA ALA A 458 -36.51 -0.51 0.96
C ALA A 458 -37.97 -0.72 0.51
N GLY A 459 -38.15 -1.15 -0.73
CA GLY A 459 -39.44 -1.38 -1.36
C GLY A 459 -39.46 -2.71 -2.10
N SER A 460 -40.33 -2.81 -3.10
CA SER A 460 -40.54 -3.97 -3.96
C SER A 460 -40.71 -3.56 -5.43
N SER A 461 -40.10 -2.46 -5.86
CA SER A 461 -40.18 -1.94 -7.24
C SER A 461 -39.22 -2.68 -8.19
N GLY A 462 -39.58 -2.80 -9.48
CA GLY A 462 -38.73 -3.44 -10.50
C GLY A 462 -38.75 -4.98 -10.50
N LEU A 463 -37.61 -5.64 -10.72
CA LEU A 463 -37.45 -7.10 -10.66
C LEU A 463 -37.38 -7.59 -9.20
N ALA A 464 -38.40 -7.26 -8.42
CA ALA A 464 -38.49 -7.59 -7.01
C ALA A 464 -39.80 -8.33 -6.69
N PRO A 465 -39.79 -9.68 -6.69
CA PRO A 465 -40.99 -10.47 -6.38
C PRO A 465 -41.40 -10.37 -4.91
N TYR A 466 -40.56 -9.81 -4.05
CA TYR A 466 -40.84 -9.48 -2.65
C TYR A 466 -39.92 -8.33 -2.21
N PRO A 467 -40.26 -7.62 -1.12
CA PRO A 467 -39.43 -6.53 -0.61
C PRO A 467 -38.02 -6.99 -0.24
N HIS A 468 -37.02 -6.36 -0.86
CA HIS A 468 -35.60 -6.60 -0.57
C HIS A 468 -34.77 -5.38 -1.01
N LEU A 469 -33.54 -5.29 -0.49
CA LEU A 469 -32.57 -4.29 -0.90
C LEU A 469 -31.49 -4.94 -1.74
N HIS A 470 -31.34 -4.49 -2.99
CA HIS A 470 -30.21 -4.85 -3.83
C HIS A 470 -29.14 -3.76 -3.78
N ILE A 471 -27.88 -4.17 -3.68
CA ILE A 471 -26.72 -3.31 -3.83
C ILE A 471 -25.68 -3.96 -4.73
N GLN A 472 -25.09 -3.15 -5.61
CA GLN A 472 -23.87 -3.52 -6.30
C GLN A 472 -22.92 -2.31 -6.43
N PHE A 473 -21.63 -2.60 -6.49
CA PHE A 473 -20.63 -1.63 -6.91
C PHE A 473 -20.32 -1.83 -8.40
N GLN A 474 -20.10 -0.75 -9.14
CA GLN A 474 -19.98 -0.76 -10.59
C GLN A 474 -18.98 0.28 -11.11
N THR A 475 -18.56 0.13 -12.37
CA THR A 475 -17.48 0.91 -12.99
C THR A 475 -17.90 2.27 -13.57
N SER A 476 -19.19 2.53 -13.73
CA SER A 476 -19.70 3.80 -14.28
C SER A 476 -21.02 4.22 -13.64
N GLU A 477 -21.49 5.42 -13.97
CA GLU A 477 -22.75 5.99 -13.47
C GLU A 477 -24.00 5.46 -14.16
N PHE A 478 -23.86 4.59 -15.17
CA PHE A 478 -24.99 4.05 -15.89
C PHE A 478 -25.62 2.87 -15.14
N VAL A 479 -26.95 2.79 -15.18
CA VAL A 479 -27.70 1.64 -14.66
C VAL A 479 -27.26 0.38 -15.39
N GLY A 480 -26.96 -0.69 -14.66
CA GLY A 480 -26.50 -1.96 -15.23
C GLY A 480 -25.05 -1.97 -15.73
N ALA A 481 -24.20 -1.06 -15.25
CA ALA A 481 -22.78 -1.12 -15.53
C ALA A 481 -22.11 -2.39 -14.95
N PRO A 482 -20.97 -2.86 -15.50
CA PRO A 482 -20.27 -4.02 -14.98
C PRO A 482 -19.91 -3.88 -13.50
N THR A 483 -20.23 -4.92 -12.74
CA THR A 483 -20.00 -4.95 -11.29
C THR A 483 -18.53 -5.17 -10.94
N VAL A 484 -18.11 -4.57 -9.84
CA VAL A 484 -16.78 -4.75 -9.25
C VAL A 484 -16.91 -5.33 -7.84
N ALA A 485 -15.94 -6.14 -7.44
CA ALA A 485 -15.89 -6.63 -6.07
C ALA A 485 -15.65 -5.43 -5.15
N MET A 486 -16.43 -5.35 -4.08
CA MET A 486 -16.20 -4.40 -3.02
C MET A 486 -16.52 -5.06 -1.69
N HIS A 487 -15.73 -4.74 -0.68
CA HIS A 487 -15.92 -5.27 0.65
C HIS A 487 -16.58 -4.21 1.53
N PHE A 488 -17.37 -4.68 2.48
CA PHE A 488 -17.83 -3.89 3.60
C PHE A 488 -16.85 -4.00 4.74
N SER A 489 -16.70 -2.89 5.44
CA SER A 489 -15.89 -2.75 6.64
C SER A 489 -16.77 -2.84 7.88
N ASP A 490 -16.19 -3.38 8.93
CA ASP A 490 -16.72 -3.31 10.29
C ASP A 490 -18.17 -3.79 10.43
N TYR A 491 -18.44 -5.02 9.99
CA TYR A 491 -19.74 -5.68 10.11
C TYR A 491 -19.68 -6.96 10.96
N LEU A 492 -20.84 -7.39 11.42
CA LEU A 492 -21.03 -8.59 12.23
C LEU A 492 -21.77 -9.65 11.42
N VAL A 493 -21.45 -10.91 11.66
CA VAL A 493 -22.18 -12.09 11.19
C VAL A 493 -22.70 -12.83 12.41
N ARG A 494 -24.03 -13.02 12.50
CA ARG A 494 -24.63 -13.78 13.60
C ARG A 494 -24.50 -15.28 13.37
N LYS A 495 -24.03 -15.99 14.39
CA LYS A 495 -24.06 -17.46 14.48
C LYS A 495 -24.88 -17.87 15.70
N LYS A 496 -25.19 -19.17 15.79
CA LYS A 496 -26.09 -19.73 16.81
C LYS A 496 -25.70 -19.35 18.25
N ASP A 497 -24.41 -19.43 18.58
CA ASP A 497 -23.88 -19.26 19.94
C ASP A 497 -22.81 -18.16 20.07
N GLN A 498 -22.61 -17.36 19.01
CA GLN A 498 -21.62 -16.29 18.98
C GLN A 498 -21.88 -15.33 17.81
N ASP A 499 -21.41 -14.10 17.94
CA ASP A 499 -21.28 -13.19 16.80
C ASP A 499 -19.84 -13.25 16.27
N GLU A 500 -19.69 -13.20 14.95
CA GLU A 500 -18.39 -13.09 14.29
C GLU A 500 -18.21 -11.67 13.77
N TYR A 501 -17.14 -11.00 14.19
CA TYR A 501 -16.76 -9.69 13.69
C TYR A 501 -15.90 -9.83 12.44
N ILE A 502 -16.32 -9.14 11.37
CA ILE A 502 -15.62 -9.08 10.10
C ILE A 502 -15.08 -7.66 9.90
N PRO A 503 -13.77 -7.44 10.09
CA PRO A 503 -13.16 -6.12 9.87
C PRO A 503 -13.32 -5.63 8.43
N PHE A 504 -13.20 -6.54 7.47
CA PHE A 504 -13.36 -6.27 6.05
C PHE A 504 -13.69 -7.54 5.29
N GLY A 505 -14.77 -7.54 4.50
CA GLY A 505 -15.20 -8.72 3.76
C GLY A 505 -16.47 -8.50 2.93
N ILE A 506 -16.88 -9.54 2.21
CA ILE A 506 -18.17 -9.57 1.49
C ILE A 506 -19.10 -10.50 2.26
N PRO A 507 -20.31 -10.04 2.64
CA PRO A 507 -21.34 -10.91 3.21
C PRO A 507 -21.59 -12.13 2.34
N GLY A 508 -21.55 -13.32 2.94
CA GLY A 508 -21.87 -14.57 2.27
C GLY A 508 -23.37 -14.79 2.19
N GLU A 509 -23.83 -15.53 1.18
CA GLU A 509 -25.23 -15.96 1.08
C GLU A 509 -25.63 -16.74 2.34
N GLN A 510 -26.89 -16.57 2.77
CA GLN A 510 -27.46 -17.18 3.97
C GLN A 510 -26.86 -16.71 5.31
N GLN A 511 -26.05 -15.65 5.31
CA GLN A 511 -25.58 -15.03 6.53
C GLN A 511 -26.57 -13.98 7.03
N VAL A 512 -26.72 -13.89 8.35
CA VAL A 512 -27.41 -12.76 9.00
C VAL A 512 -26.34 -11.76 9.43
N VAL A 513 -26.37 -10.57 8.85
CA VAL A 513 -25.33 -9.54 9.01
C VAL A 513 -25.87 -8.22 9.55
N SER A 514 -25.01 -7.45 10.20
CA SER A 514 -25.35 -6.11 10.69
C SER A 514 -24.13 -5.20 10.74
N ASN A 515 -24.34 -3.89 10.62
CA ASN A 515 -23.35 -2.92 11.09
C ASN A 515 -23.15 -3.09 12.61
N ILE A 516 -21.98 -2.69 13.13
CA ILE A 516 -21.73 -2.75 14.59
C ILE A 516 -22.70 -1.83 15.35
N PRO A 517 -23.57 -2.36 16.23
CA PRO A 517 -24.27 -1.57 17.23
C PRO A 517 -23.25 -1.08 18.26
N ILE A 518 -23.07 0.23 18.37
CA ILE A 518 -22.03 0.80 19.22
C ILE A 518 -22.43 0.64 20.70
N ASP A 519 -21.60 -0.07 21.47
CA ASP A 519 -21.65 -0.04 22.92
C ASP A 519 -20.85 1.17 23.43
N ASN A 520 -21.57 2.22 23.82
CA ASN A 520 -20.97 3.44 24.34
C ASN A 520 -20.21 3.21 25.66
N GLY A 521 -20.67 2.28 26.50
CA GLY A 521 -19.98 1.93 27.75
C GLY A 521 -18.62 1.30 27.48
N LEU A 522 -18.55 0.37 26.52
CA LEU A 522 -17.28 -0.20 26.07
C LEU A 522 -16.38 0.85 25.39
N LYS A 523 -16.96 1.72 24.55
CA LYS A 523 -16.24 2.81 23.87
C LYS A 523 -15.56 3.75 24.85
N ASP A 524 -16.22 4.08 25.95
CA ASP A 524 -15.68 4.96 27.00
C ASP A 524 -14.67 4.23 27.88
N MET A 525 -14.88 2.92 28.11
CA MET A 525 -14.00 2.08 28.94
C MET A 525 -12.67 1.72 28.28
N ILE A 526 -12.62 1.54 26.94
CA ILE A 526 -11.37 1.29 26.20
C ILE A 526 -10.55 2.60 26.20
N GLY A 527 -9.76 2.77 27.26
CA GLY A 527 -8.99 3.96 27.54
C GLY A 527 -7.71 4.06 26.72
N PHE A 528 -7.66 5.08 25.85
CA PHE A 528 -6.45 5.67 25.25
C PHE A 528 -6.73 7.16 24.99
N GLU A 529 -7.01 7.89 26.07
CA GLU A 529 -7.32 9.32 26.01
C GLU A 529 -6.04 10.13 25.84
N LEU A 530 -6.10 11.16 25.00
CA LEU A 530 -4.96 12.02 24.72
C LEU A 530 -4.44 12.68 26.01
N GLY A 531 -3.12 12.62 26.23
CA GLY A 531 -2.44 13.16 27.41
C GLY A 531 -2.48 12.23 28.64
N LYS A 532 -3.23 11.12 28.60
CA LYS A 532 -3.29 10.19 29.73
C LYS A 532 -2.00 9.38 29.82
N THR A 533 -1.41 9.37 31.01
CA THR A 533 -0.26 8.54 31.35
C THR A 533 -0.70 7.45 32.31
N THR A 534 -0.35 6.20 32.02
CA THR A 534 -0.67 5.02 32.86
C THR A 534 0.62 4.27 33.19
N LYS A 535 0.74 3.82 34.44
CA LYS A 535 1.90 3.06 34.90
C LYS A 535 1.64 1.56 34.75
N TYR A 536 2.63 0.84 34.24
CA TYR A 536 2.60 -0.60 34.06
C TYR A 536 3.83 -1.28 34.66
N GLU A 537 3.65 -2.50 35.13
CA GLU A 537 4.70 -3.43 35.54
C GLU A 537 4.81 -4.57 34.55
N LEU A 538 5.95 -4.66 33.87
CA LEU A 538 6.31 -5.74 32.98
C LEU A 538 7.13 -6.78 33.75
N ILE A 539 6.54 -7.96 33.96
CA ILE A 539 7.15 -9.12 34.60
C ILE A 539 7.47 -10.15 33.51
N THR A 540 8.75 -10.51 33.41
CA THR A 540 9.26 -11.59 32.56
C THR A 540 9.92 -12.64 33.45
N ASP A 541 10.16 -13.85 32.92
CA ASP A 541 10.79 -14.95 33.67
C ASP A 541 12.14 -14.59 34.33
N SER A 542 12.81 -13.51 33.90
CA SER A 542 14.12 -13.09 34.40
C SER A 542 14.16 -11.72 35.09
N LYS A 543 13.13 -10.88 34.92
CA LYS A 543 13.14 -9.47 35.37
C LYS A 543 11.73 -8.89 35.52
N THR A 544 11.55 -8.05 36.54
CA THR A 544 10.42 -7.13 36.70
C THR A 544 10.88 -5.71 36.41
N GLN A 545 10.12 -4.97 35.60
CA GLN A 545 10.43 -3.60 35.22
C GLN A 545 9.16 -2.75 35.17
N GLN A 546 9.23 -1.51 35.65
CA GLN A 546 8.11 -0.57 35.58
C GLN A 546 8.30 0.41 34.42
N GLU A 547 7.22 0.70 33.70
CA GLU A 547 7.19 1.64 32.58
C GLU A 547 5.94 2.52 32.59
N TYR A 548 6.05 3.75 32.06
CA TYR A 548 4.91 4.66 31.90
C TYR A 548 4.53 4.72 30.44
N TRP A 549 3.24 4.55 30.15
CA TRP A 549 2.67 4.64 28.82
C TRP A 549 1.84 5.90 28.71
N THR A 550 2.24 6.79 27.79
CA THR A 550 1.57 8.07 27.55
C THR A 550 0.89 8.04 26.20
N CYS A 551 -0.40 8.36 26.15
CA CYS A 551 -1.11 8.52 24.88
C CYS A 551 -0.94 9.95 24.36
N ASP A 552 -0.49 10.09 23.13
CA ASP A 552 -0.23 11.39 22.48
C ASP A 552 -0.58 11.32 20.97
N MET A 553 -0.35 12.41 20.23
CA MET A 553 -0.73 12.54 18.82
C MET A 553 0.40 13.14 17.98
N GLU A 554 0.64 12.56 16.80
CA GLU A 554 1.56 13.15 15.81
C GLU A 554 0.94 14.37 15.11
N SER A 555 1.78 15.21 14.49
CA SER A 555 1.32 16.40 13.75
C SER A 555 0.36 16.12 12.58
N LYS A 556 0.17 14.85 12.19
CA LYS A 556 -0.76 14.39 11.16
C LYS A 556 -2.07 13.80 11.71
N GLY A 557 -2.30 13.89 13.03
CA GLY A 557 -3.53 13.39 13.67
C GLY A 557 -3.51 11.90 14.02
N ILE A 558 -2.39 11.20 13.83
CA ILE A 558 -2.24 9.79 14.21
C ILE A 558 -1.97 9.71 15.71
N LEU A 559 -2.79 8.93 16.43
CA LEU A 559 -2.61 8.70 17.86
C LEU A 559 -1.54 7.63 18.09
N PHE A 560 -0.80 7.78 19.18
CA PHE A 560 0.19 6.78 19.60
C PHE A 560 0.28 6.66 21.12
N ILE A 561 0.71 5.49 21.58
CA ILE A 561 1.10 5.23 22.95
C ILE A 561 2.62 5.15 22.98
N GLU A 562 3.28 5.99 23.78
CA GLU A 562 4.74 6.01 23.93
C GLU A 562 5.16 5.46 25.30
N SER A 563 6.16 4.57 25.31
CA SER A 563 6.79 4.05 26.52
C SER A 563 7.91 4.99 26.99
N SER A 564 7.93 5.30 28.29
CA SER A 564 8.94 6.15 28.93
C SER A 564 10.36 5.54 28.92
N LEU A 565 10.50 4.24 28.68
CA LEU A 565 11.77 3.52 28.84
C LEU A 565 12.66 3.59 27.61
N ASN A 566 12.07 3.30 26.44
CA ASN A 566 12.81 3.25 25.17
C ASN A 566 12.27 4.25 24.14
N ARG A 567 11.22 5.01 24.47
CA ARG A 567 10.42 5.80 23.50
C ARG A 567 9.86 4.95 22.35
N ASP A 568 9.60 3.68 22.65
CA ASP A 568 8.87 2.80 21.75
C ASP A 568 7.43 3.33 21.60
N ARG A 569 6.86 3.26 20.39
CA ARG A 569 5.53 3.79 20.07
C ARG A 569 4.63 2.73 19.46
N LEU A 570 3.40 2.67 19.94
CA LEU A 570 2.31 1.89 19.35
C LEU A 570 1.29 2.85 18.73
N LEU A 571 1.22 2.86 17.40
CA LEU A 571 0.35 3.74 16.62
C LEU A 571 -1.05 3.13 16.49
N PHE A 572 -2.09 3.94 16.63
CA PHE A 572 -3.47 3.49 16.50
C PHE A 572 -4.38 4.55 15.87
N LEU A 573 -5.48 4.06 15.28
CA LEU A 573 -6.58 4.85 14.79
C LEU A 573 -7.81 4.55 15.66
N ARG A 574 -8.50 5.61 16.08
CA ARG A 574 -9.78 5.50 16.78
C ARG A 574 -10.87 6.09 15.90
N ASN A 575 -11.92 5.32 15.64
CA ASN A 575 -13.12 5.78 14.96
C ASN A 575 -14.35 5.52 15.85
N GLU A 576 -15.54 5.87 15.38
CA GLU A 576 -16.80 5.70 16.14
C GLU A 576 -17.14 4.24 16.48
N ARG A 577 -16.52 3.26 15.81
CA ARG A 577 -16.90 1.84 15.90
C ARG A 577 -15.82 0.95 16.50
N SER A 578 -14.58 1.42 16.59
CA SER A 578 -13.43 0.60 16.98
C SER A 578 -12.17 1.41 17.28
N VAL A 579 -11.22 0.76 17.95
CA VAL A 579 -9.80 1.14 17.99
C VAL A 579 -9.01 0.13 17.17
N SER A 580 -8.19 0.59 16.22
CA SER A 580 -7.31 -0.25 15.39
C SER A 580 -5.85 0.12 15.61
N PHE A 581 -5.02 -0.84 16.00
CA PHE A 581 -3.58 -0.67 16.12
C PHE A 581 -2.92 -0.89 14.76
N ILE A 582 -2.30 0.16 14.22
CA ILE A 582 -1.85 0.21 12.82
C ILE A 582 -0.34 0.07 12.66
N GLY A 583 0.43 0.21 13.73
CA GLY A 583 1.88 0.15 13.62
C GLY A 583 2.58 0.18 14.96
N TYR A 584 3.81 -0.31 14.96
CA TYR A 584 4.68 -0.28 16.12
C TYR A 584 6.07 0.18 15.68
N ILE A 585 6.66 1.11 16.43
CA ILE A 585 7.99 1.67 16.22
C ILE A 585 8.79 1.42 17.50
N GLY A 586 9.82 0.60 17.44
CA GLY A 586 10.64 0.33 18.61
C GLY A 586 11.26 -1.07 18.63
N LYS A 587 11.74 -1.48 19.80
CA LYS A 587 12.34 -2.80 20.00
C LYS A 587 11.29 -3.91 20.13
N LYS A 588 11.49 -5.03 19.42
CA LYS A 588 10.64 -6.25 19.48
C LYS A 588 10.63 -6.97 20.86
N THR A 589 11.20 -6.36 21.89
CA THR A 589 11.28 -6.89 23.26
C THR A 589 10.51 -6.03 24.27
N SER A 590 9.84 -4.96 23.83
CA SER A 590 9.11 -4.05 24.72
C SER A 590 7.69 -4.54 25.04
N GLY A 591 7.11 -4.05 26.15
CA GLY A 591 5.71 -4.30 26.49
C GLY A 591 4.75 -3.82 25.40
N LEU A 592 5.00 -2.66 24.79
CA LEU A 592 4.20 -2.12 23.69
C LEU A 592 4.26 -2.98 22.41
N TYR A 593 5.41 -3.59 22.11
CA TYR A 593 5.49 -4.54 20.99
C TYR A 593 4.59 -5.75 21.26
N LEU A 594 4.62 -6.30 22.47
CA LEU A 594 3.77 -7.44 22.85
C LEU A 594 2.28 -7.06 22.78
N MET A 595 1.92 -5.86 23.23
CA MET A 595 0.57 -5.33 23.08
C MET A 595 0.17 -5.22 21.60
N SER A 596 1.06 -4.72 20.74
CA SER A 596 0.82 -4.60 19.28
C SER A 596 0.57 -5.95 18.60
N LEU A 597 1.15 -7.02 19.15
CA LEU A 597 0.86 -8.37 18.70
C LEU A 597 -0.51 -8.81 19.24
N ALA A 598 -0.81 -8.52 20.52
CA ALA A 598 -1.97 -9.02 21.24
C ALA A 598 -3.31 -8.44 20.79
N ILE A 599 -3.34 -7.13 20.53
CA ILE A 599 -4.51 -6.40 20.07
C ILE A 599 -4.22 -5.83 18.70
N ASP A 600 -4.99 -6.27 17.70
CA ASP A 600 -5.00 -5.64 16.39
C ASP A 600 -6.11 -4.60 16.27
N LYS A 601 -7.29 -4.94 16.75
CA LYS A 601 -8.48 -4.12 16.67
C LYS A 601 -9.43 -4.50 17.80
N ILE A 602 -10.08 -3.51 18.40
CA ILE A 602 -11.14 -3.70 19.37
C ILE A 602 -12.40 -3.04 18.82
N PRO A 603 -13.40 -3.80 18.35
CA PRO A 603 -14.71 -3.24 18.02
C PRO A 603 -15.43 -2.79 19.29
N PHE A 604 -16.17 -1.69 19.20
CA PHE A 604 -17.03 -1.20 20.29
C PHE A 604 -18.36 -1.94 20.28
N TYR A 605 -18.30 -3.26 20.44
CA TYR A 605 -19.44 -4.15 20.48
C TYR A 605 -19.26 -5.19 21.58
N THR A 606 -20.30 -5.36 22.40
CA THR A 606 -20.39 -6.43 23.40
C THR A 606 -21.40 -7.47 22.97
N SER A 607 -21.00 -8.73 23.09
CA SER A 607 -21.89 -9.89 23.05
C SER A 607 -21.36 -10.92 24.05
N GLU A 608 -22.15 -11.96 24.34
CA GLU A 608 -21.69 -13.07 25.19
C GLU A 608 -20.37 -13.67 24.66
N ARG A 609 -20.25 -13.73 23.33
CA ARG A 609 -19.06 -14.22 22.65
C ARG A 609 -18.92 -13.59 21.28
N LEU A 610 -17.91 -12.73 21.13
CA LEU A 610 -17.52 -12.13 19.86
C LEU A 610 -16.21 -12.76 19.37
N VAL A 611 -16.17 -13.18 18.11
CA VAL A 611 -14.97 -13.83 17.52
C VAL A 611 -14.54 -13.10 16.26
N TRP A 612 -13.25 -12.90 16.06
CA TRP A 612 -12.71 -12.50 14.76
C TRP A 612 -11.40 -13.19 14.46
N HIS A 613 -11.01 -13.15 13.19
CA HIS A 613 -9.79 -13.76 12.71
C HIS A 613 -8.89 -12.72 12.06
N LYS A 614 -7.58 -12.82 12.32
CA LYS A 614 -6.54 -12.01 11.67
C LYS A 614 -5.57 -12.92 10.96
N SER A 615 -5.24 -12.57 9.72
CA SER A 615 -4.08 -13.11 9.02
C SER A 615 -2.85 -12.29 9.40
N ILE A 616 -1.93 -12.87 10.16
CA ILE A 616 -0.66 -12.25 10.54
C ILE A 616 0.39 -12.66 9.52
N PRO A 617 1.13 -11.72 8.89
CA PRO A 617 2.24 -12.06 8.02
C PRO A 617 3.28 -12.90 8.75
N TYR A 618 3.80 -13.95 8.12
CA TYR A 618 4.81 -14.81 8.74
C TYR A 618 6.07 -14.02 9.16
N SER A 619 6.41 -12.95 8.43
CA SER A 619 7.52 -12.04 8.74
C SER A 619 7.41 -11.40 10.12
N ASP A 620 6.20 -11.13 10.61
CA ASP A 620 5.99 -10.47 11.88
C ASP A 620 6.25 -11.40 13.08
N VAL A 621 6.30 -12.72 12.83
CA VAL A 621 6.51 -13.78 13.83
C VAL A 621 7.91 -14.42 13.69
N LEU A 622 8.70 -14.00 12.69
CA LEU A 622 10.08 -14.44 12.52
C LEU A 622 11.03 -13.65 13.44
N PHE A 623 11.95 -14.36 14.08
CA PHE A 623 12.98 -13.80 14.96
C PHE A 623 14.39 -14.22 14.52
N GLY A 624 15.36 -13.32 14.72
CA GLY A 624 16.78 -13.59 14.51
C GLY A 624 17.13 -14.05 13.09
N PHE A 625 17.97 -15.08 13.00
CA PHE A 625 18.52 -15.59 11.73
C PHE A 625 17.46 -16.11 10.74
N GLN A 626 16.29 -16.56 11.22
CA GLN A 626 15.22 -17.00 10.32
C GLN A 626 14.59 -15.83 9.56
N SER A 627 14.40 -14.68 10.22
CA SER A 627 13.94 -13.44 9.58
C SER A 627 14.91 -13.02 8.48
N PHE A 628 16.22 -13.16 8.72
CA PHE A 628 17.26 -12.81 7.76
C PHE A 628 17.12 -13.50 6.40
N PHE A 629 16.92 -14.82 6.38
CA PHE A 629 16.83 -15.61 5.15
C PHE A 629 15.44 -15.60 4.49
N TRP A 630 14.39 -15.59 5.30
CA TRP A 630 13.03 -15.79 4.77
C TRP A 630 12.37 -14.49 4.36
N GLU A 631 12.56 -13.37 5.08
CA GLU A 631 11.92 -12.07 4.76
C GLU A 631 12.01 -11.65 3.28
N PRO A 632 13.15 -11.81 2.57
CA PRO A 632 13.26 -11.41 1.17
C PRO A 632 12.42 -12.29 0.23
N ILE A 633 12.18 -13.54 0.63
CA ILE A 633 11.52 -14.57 -0.18
C ILE A 633 10.03 -14.64 0.15
N LEU A 634 9.64 -14.29 1.38
CA LEU A 634 8.26 -14.37 1.88
C LEU A 634 7.25 -13.65 0.97
N PRO A 635 7.51 -12.49 0.36
CA PRO A 635 6.52 -11.92 -0.54
C PRO A 635 6.17 -12.80 -1.76
N PHE A 636 7.04 -13.75 -2.11
CA PHE A 636 6.94 -14.59 -3.31
C PHE A 636 6.44 -16.02 -3.05
N LEU A 637 6.25 -16.45 -1.79
CA LEU A 637 5.70 -17.79 -1.48
C LEU A 637 4.18 -17.75 -1.22
N LYS A 638 3.49 -18.84 -1.54
CA LYS A 638 2.07 -19.02 -1.22
C LYS A 638 1.87 -19.31 0.28
N ASN A 639 0.77 -18.81 0.85
CA ASN A 639 0.32 -19.10 2.24
C ASN A 639 1.26 -18.65 3.37
N ASN A 640 1.85 -17.45 3.25
CA ASN A 640 2.72 -16.88 4.29
C ASN A 640 1.97 -16.14 5.40
N PHE A 641 0.84 -16.69 5.81
CA PHE A 641 0.00 -16.10 6.85
C PHE A 641 -0.24 -17.09 7.96
N ILE A 642 -0.20 -16.58 9.18
CA ILE A 642 -0.55 -17.27 10.40
C ILE A 642 -1.93 -16.77 10.80
N ARG A 643 -2.90 -17.66 11.00
CA ARG A 643 -4.22 -17.28 11.48
C ARG A 643 -4.17 -17.08 12.99
N SER A 644 -4.53 -15.89 13.42
CA SER A 644 -4.83 -15.56 14.82
C SER A 644 -6.34 -15.53 14.98
N THR A 645 -6.84 -16.17 16.03
CA THR A 645 -8.25 -16.10 16.42
C THR A 645 -8.34 -15.30 17.69
N HIS A 646 -9.21 -14.30 17.68
CA HIS A 646 -9.48 -13.41 18.79
C HIS A 646 -10.90 -13.68 19.28
N ILE A 647 -11.07 -13.73 20.59
CA ILE A 647 -12.34 -13.98 21.26
C ILE A 647 -12.49 -12.91 22.35
N PHE A 648 -13.53 -12.09 22.21
CA PHE A 648 -13.92 -11.11 23.20
C PHE A 648 -15.17 -11.61 23.93
N ARG A 649 -15.12 -11.58 25.27
CA ARG A 649 -16.20 -12.02 26.16
C ARG A 649 -16.54 -10.91 27.13
N SER A 650 -17.84 -10.76 27.38
CA SER A 650 -18.37 -9.88 28.41
C SER A 650 -19.18 -10.73 29.39
N GLU A 651 -18.67 -10.90 30.61
CA GLU A 651 -19.37 -11.60 31.70
C GLU A 651 -19.26 -10.77 32.98
N ASN A 652 -20.39 -10.48 33.64
CA ASN A 652 -20.45 -9.78 34.94
C ASN A 652 -19.63 -8.47 35.01
N ASN A 653 -19.75 -7.59 34.00
CA ASN A 653 -18.99 -6.34 33.85
C ASN A 653 -17.46 -6.49 33.70
N LYS A 654 -16.96 -7.72 33.53
CA LYS A 654 -15.56 -7.98 33.16
C LYS A 654 -15.47 -8.23 31.66
N LEU A 655 -14.53 -7.56 31.03
CA LEU A 655 -14.28 -7.67 29.60
C LEU A 655 -12.95 -8.39 29.39
N GLU A 656 -13.03 -9.57 28.78
CA GLU A 656 -11.85 -10.40 28.50
C GLU A 656 -11.64 -10.49 26.99
N LEU A 657 -10.47 -10.07 26.52
CA LEU A 657 -9.98 -10.34 25.18
C LEU A 657 -8.93 -11.44 25.23
N SER A 658 -9.25 -12.61 24.69
CA SER A 658 -8.29 -13.69 24.50
C SER A 658 -7.92 -13.82 23.02
N SER A 659 -6.65 -14.12 22.72
CA SER A 659 -6.26 -14.47 21.36
C SER A 659 -5.28 -15.63 21.33
N LYS A 660 -5.42 -16.49 20.31
CA LYS A 660 -4.58 -17.66 20.09
C LYS A 660 -4.03 -17.63 18.67
N ILE A 661 -2.72 -17.78 18.56
CA ILE A 661 -1.99 -17.82 17.28
C ILE A 661 -1.63 -19.27 16.96
N TYR A 662 -2.03 -19.74 15.78
CA TYR A 662 -1.74 -21.11 15.35
C TYR A 662 -0.86 -21.15 14.10
N ARG A 663 0.27 -21.86 14.16
CA ARG A 663 1.02 -22.26 12.96
C ARG A 663 0.29 -23.40 12.26
N ASN A 664 0.03 -23.26 10.96
CA ASN A 664 -0.60 -24.29 10.12
C ASN A 664 -1.89 -24.88 10.74
N SER A 665 -2.64 -24.06 11.48
CA SER A 665 -3.87 -24.46 12.20
C SER A 665 -3.70 -25.58 13.24
N ARG A 666 -2.47 -25.95 13.62
CA ARG A 666 -2.20 -27.11 14.50
C ARG A 666 -1.29 -26.80 15.69
N VAL A 667 -0.32 -25.90 15.55
CA VAL A 667 0.66 -25.62 16.62
C VAL A 667 0.34 -24.27 17.25
N LEU A 668 -0.01 -24.25 18.55
CA LEU A 668 -0.18 -23.00 19.30
C LEU A 668 1.19 -22.32 19.46
N ILE A 669 1.38 -21.18 18.81
CA ILE A 669 2.64 -20.40 18.90
C ILE A 669 2.58 -19.44 20.09
N ALA A 670 1.42 -18.82 20.30
CA ALA A 670 1.21 -17.89 21.39
C ALA A 670 -0.26 -17.86 21.83
N GLN A 671 -0.46 -17.63 23.12
CA GLN A 671 -1.76 -17.34 23.71
C GLN A 671 -1.68 -16.05 24.52
N ARG A 672 -2.75 -15.27 24.45
CA ARG A 672 -2.83 -13.94 25.01
C ARG A 672 -4.18 -13.75 25.69
N ARG A 673 -4.18 -13.06 26.81
CA ARG A 673 -5.38 -12.70 27.56
C ARG A 673 -5.23 -11.27 28.05
N MET A 674 -6.27 -10.48 27.87
CA MET A 674 -6.35 -9.12 28.39
C MET A 674 -7.66 -8.96 29.13
N ASP A 675 -7.56 -8.44 30.33
CA ASP A 675 -8.71 -8.10 31.14
C ASP A 675 -8.80 -6.56 31.15
N PHE A 676 -9.99 -6.08 30.82
CA PHE A 676 -10.31 -4.67 30.89
C PHE A 676 -11.23 -4.46 32.10
N ASP A 677 -10.76 -3.73 33.11
CA ASP A 677 -11.56 -3.11 34.18
C ASP A 677 -11.15 -1.63 34.27
N LYS A 678 -11.96 -0.74 33.70
CA LYS A 678 -11.66 0.71 33.51
C LYS A 678 -10.37 1.01 32.71
N GLY A 679 -10.09 0.23 31.65
CA GLY A 679 -8.93 0.34 30.77
C GLY A 679 -8.17 -0.98 30.67
N LEU A 680 -6.97 -0.99 30.06
CA LEU A 680 -6.11 -2.20 30.08
C LEU A 680 -5.61 -2.42 31.51
N GLU A 681 -6.09 -3.48 32.18
CA GLU A 681 -5.72 -3.80 33.57
C GLU A 681 -4.55 -4.79 33.58
N THR A 682 -4.72 -5.92 32.89
CA THR A 682 -3.69 -6.96 32.81
C THR A 682 -3.57 -7.50 31.40
N LEU A 683 -2.33 -7.74 30.94
CA LEU A 683 -2.01 -8.44 29.71
C LEU A 683 -1.11 -9.63 30.03
N PHE A 684 -1.58 -10.81 29.67
CA PHE A 684 -0.84 -12.07 29.75
C PHE A 684 -0.42 -12.49 28.36
N PHE A 685 0.86 -12.83 28.20
CA PHE A 685 1.42 -13.35 26.96
C PHE A 685 2.25 -14.60 27.23
N THR A 686 1.94 -15.69 26.53
CA THR A 686 2.73 -16.92 26.55
C THR A 686 3.16 -17.27 25.13
N SER A 687 4.46 -17.41 24.87
CA SER A 687 4.97 -17.92 23.60
C SER A 687 6.16 -18.87 23.83
N GLY A 688 5.95 -20.15 23.53
CA GLY A 688 6.90 -21.20 23.90
C GLY A 688 7.11 -21.26 25.42
N PRO A 689 8.36 -21.27 25.93
CA PRO A 689 8.64 -21.29 27.37
C PRO A 689 8.46 -19.92 28.05
N ASN A 690 8.42 -18.82 27.28
CA ASN A 690 8.44 -17.47 27.84
C ASN A 690 7.05 -17.06 28.32
N LYS A 691 6.96 -16.63 29.58
CA LYS A 691 5.77 -16.02 30.16
C LYS A 691 6.03 -14.54 30.46
N ILE A 692 5.11 -13.71 30.01
CA ILE A 692 5.18 -12.26 30.22
C ILE A 692 3.84 -11.79 30.76
N HIS A 693 3.91 -11.02 31.85
CA HIS A 693 2.77 -10.42 32.51
C HIS A 693 2.97 -8.91 32.52
N LEU A 694 1.96 -8.17 32.10
CA LEU A 694 1.93 -6.72 32.19
C LEU A 694 0.73 -6.32 33.03
N ASN A 695 0.98 -5.71 34.19
CA ASN A 695 -0.08 -5.28 35.11
C ASN A 695 -0.08 -3.77 35.22
N ARG A 696 -1.26 -3.16 35.14
CA ARG A 696 -1.45 -1.76 35.52
C ARG A 696 -1.24 -1.63 37.04
N ILE A 697 -0.49 -0.61 37.46
CA ILE A 697 -0.29 -0.27 38.89
C ILE A 697 -0.89 1.10 39.19
#